data_AF-A0ABD3PLA7-F1
#
_entry.id   AF-A0ABD3PLA7-F1
#
_cell.length_a   1.000
_cell.length_b   1.000
_cell.length_c   1.000
_cell.angle_alpha   90.00
_cell.angle_beta   90.00
_cell.angle_gamma   90.00
#
_symmetry.space_group_name_H-M   'P 1'
#
loop_
_entity.id
_entity.type
_entity.pdbx_description
1 polymer ?
#
loop_
_entity_poly.entity_id
_entity_poly.type
_entity_poly.pdbx_seq_one_letter_code
_entity_poly.pdbx_strand_id
1 'polypeptide(L)'
;MATPTAPTLGPTQLYLILYNSVCTLGWAYVLVLAIPSFFRSTSSSLSSGSSLLTSLKYAACHLYESTPATAGLGDEDDLSLATVLTVVQCAALLEIVHAATGLVRSPVFVTSMQVGSRIVALHMVVNSVVAQNEDGVCVSDYAAQWGAALMIFSWSLVEVPRYLFYLTAIITGDATKGTPYPLFWLRYSLFAVLYPTGISGELSVFFAASRDESFLSLLGPEHKTLMYWYAMAFPIIYAPGALPMIFNMVANRKSAFKKRFAKPPPPPRGLVWPVTETKSNGEEVRSSTPIAKEILAAAIGAVDSDAASKVLSEKKWRFGYNKHLVTMVEKQCKSHEDALKLATAGLDKAYELFQFVNADGKTVSFKQVMSEPSNDDKFCTGYIKGELASKSNVLEVGYKGKSISGEELKSQVKKWVEYGTIEPSAGDAIIACVDNPQWIDLSDRYFVLLGAGSAMGPFEILMSLGANVVAVDLDRDFIWKRLINRARNSSGSITFPMTKEQSSCKDDEEMYKCSGCNLFTETPKIRDWLVGLYPEKPFTVGSYAYLNGALHVQVSLAMDAICRDLCDKRKGTSLAYLCTPTDLHLIPKEAHDAAAKNYKEFSKKLYCMFVKLLLGKRALRRNDKKPVEGNGGEFYYVNGISVAQGPNYAMAKRMQHWRAVIARSKGCIVSSNIAPSTSTVSVVQNRTFAWAYEGMPYFKPYEIFAPETSNSVMSAILFNDLNNPKSVANPKVGIANPNQLFSYGAFHGGTWRCAYEIDSIGEASVLLYFSRVAAPYIVAVGGLGLAVGAKYFGYV
;
A
#
# COMPACT_ATOMS: atom_id res chain seq x y z
N MET A 1 31.25 -16.39 -16.38
CA MET A 1 30.58 -15.07 -16.44
C MET A 1 30.20 -14.83 -17.89
N ALA A 2 28.94 -15.04 -18.25
CA ALA A 2 28.45 -14.64 -19.57
C ALA A 2 28.37 -13.11 -19.58
N THR A 3 29.03 -12.47 -20.53
CA THR A 3 28.85 -11.05 -20.81
C THR A 3 27.37 -10.81 -21.12
N PRO A 4 26.68 -9.90 -20.42
CA PRO A 4 25.30 -9.60 -20.75
C PRO A 4 25.24 -9.07 -22.18
N THR A 5 24.48 -9.75 -23.04
CA THR A 5 24.16 -9.27 -24.38
C THR A 5 23.45 -7.93 -24.26
N ALA A 6 23.95 -6.92 -24.99
CA ALA A 6 23.33 -5.60 -25.00
C ALA A 6 21.86 -5.71 -25.42
N PRO A 7 20.92 -5.03 -24.74
CA PRO A 7 19.52 -5.07 -25.13
C PRO A 7 19.36 -4.59 -26.56
N THR A 8 18.59 -5.31 -27.38
CA THR A 8 18.22 -4.87 -28.73
C THR A 8 17.38 -3.61 -28.62
N LEU A 9 17.92 -2.47 -29.07
CA LEU A 9 17.27 -1.17 -28.94
C LEU A 9 16.16 -1.02 -29.99
N GLY A 10 14.92 -0.88 -29.53
CA GLY A 10 13.77 -0.56 -30.38
C GLY A 10 13.76 0.90 -30.84
N PRO A 11 12.92 1.27 -31.84
CA PRO A 11 12.86 2.63 -32.40
C PRO A 11 12.51 3.70 -31.36
N THR A 12 11.62 3.38 -30.41
CA THR A 12 11.30 4.27 -29.29
C THR A 12 12.50 4.54 -28.39
N GLN A 13 13.32 3.52 -28.13
CA GLN A 13 14.51 3.67 -27.28
C GLN A 13 15.58 4.52 -27.98
N LEU A 14 15.75 4.34 -29.30
CA LEU A 14 16.65 5.16 -30.12
C LEU A 14 16.24 6.64 -30.12
N TYR A 15 14.96 6.93 -30.29
CA TYR A 15 14.44 8.29 -30.20
C TYR A 15 14.72 8.91 -28.82
N LEU A 16 14.43 8.18 -27.74
CA LEU A 16 14.68 8.67 -26.38
C LEU A 16 16.18 8.84 -26.10
N ILE A 17 17.04 7.98 -26.63
CA ILE A 17 18.49 8.15 -26.56
C ILE A 17 18.90 9.47 -27.22
N LEU A 18 18.45 9.73 -28.44
CA LEU A 18 18.74 10.97 -29.15
C LEU A 18 18.23 12.19 -28.39
N TYR A 19 16.96 12.18 -27.96
CA TYR A 19 16.35 13.28 -27.21
C TYR A 19 17.12 13.61 -25.93
N ASN A 20 17.42 12.60 -25.10
CA ASN A 20 18.16 12.80 -23.86
C ASN A 20 19.61 13.26 -24.13
N SER A 21 20.23 12.82 -25.22
CA SER A 21 21.59 13.22 -25.60
C SER A 21 21.63 14.69 -26.00
N VAL A 22 20.71 15.13 -26.86
CA VAL A 22 20.58 16.55 -27.27
C VAL A 22 20.29 17.44 -26.07
N CYS A 23 19.37 17.05 -25.18
CA CYS A 23 19.09 17.83 -23.97
C CYS A 23 20.30 17.88 -23.03
N THR A 24 21.03 16.77 -22.85
CA THR A 24 22.25 16.75 -22.03
C THR A 24 23.30 17.71 -22.58
N LEU A 25 23.56 17.67 -23.89
CA LEU A 25 24.55 18.53 -24.54
C LEU A 25 24.14 20.01 -24.48
N GLY A 26 22.86 20.31 -24.72
CA GLY A 26 22.37 21.68 -24.64
C GLY A 26 22.47 22.29 -23.24
N TRP A 27 22.06 21.55 -22.20
CA TRP A 27 22.22 22.01 -20.82
C TRP A 27 23.70 22.07 -20.38
N ALA A 28 24.55 21.19 -20.89
CA ALA A 28 25.99 21.24 -20.65
C ALA A 28 26.60 22.48 -21.31
N TYR A 29 26.16 22.84 -22.51
CA TYR A 29 26.59 24.05 -23.20
C TYR A 29 26.22 25.31 -22.41
N VAL A 30 24.98 25.40 -21.90
CA VAL A 30 24.57 26.49 -20.99
C VAL A 30 25.51 26.59 -19.79
N LEU A 31 25.88 25.46 -19.18
CA LEU A 31 26.80 25.44 -18.03
C LEU A 31 28.23 25.86 -18.41
N VAL A 32 28.70 25.41 -19.57
CA VAL A 32 30.02 25.74 -20.14
C VAL A 32 30.14 27.21 -20.51
N LEU A 33 29.05 27.89 -20.89
CA LEU A 33 29.05 29.34 -21.06
C LEU A 33 28.90 30.08 -19.72
N ALA A 34 28.03 29.59 -18.84
CA ALA A 34 27.72 30.25 -17.56
C ALA A 34 28.93 30.31 -16.63
N ILE A 35 29.61 29.18 -16.39
CA ILE A 35 30.70 29.10 -15.39
C ILE A 35 31.86 30.04 -15.76
N PRO A 36 32.47 29.97 -16.95
CA PRO A 36 33.61 30.82 -17.29
C PRO A 36 33.25 32.29 -17.38
N SER A 37 32.08 32.63 -17.97
CA SER A 37 31.64 34.03 -18.06
C SER A 37 31.43 34.65 -16.68
N PHE A 38 30.86 33.90 -15.73
CA PHE A 38 30.68 34.33 -14.35
C PHE A 38 32.03 34.59 -13.66
N PHE A 39 32.97 33.65 -13.74
CA PHE A 39 34.28 33.78 -13.09
C PHE A 39 35.14 34.90 -13.70
N ARG A 40 35.10 35.08 -15.03
CA ARG A 40 35.83 36.15 -15.72
C ARG A 40 35.26 37.52 -15.40
N SER A 41 33.93 37.67 -15.41
CA SER A 41 33.27 38.91 -15.01
C SER A 41 33.55 39.26 -13.55
N THR A 42 33.54 38.26 -12.67
CA THR A 42 33.91 38.45 -11.25
C THR A 42 35.36 38.92 -11.12
N SER A 43 36.29 38.27 -11.83
CA SER A 43 37.71 38.59 -11.78
C SER A 43 38.01 39.99 -12.33
N SER A 44 37.34 40.38 -13.43
CA SER A 44 37.45 41.71 -14.04
C SER A 44 36.89 42.82 -13.14
N SER A 45 35.75 42.58 -12.48
CA SER A 45 35.20 43.52 -11.49
C SER A 45 36.06 43.63 -10.23
N LEU A 46 36.73 42.54 -9.82
CA LEU A 46 37.63 42.55 -8.67
C LEU A 46 38.94 43.30 -8.98
N SER A 47 39.49 43.12 -10.18
CA SER A 47 40.70 43.82 -10.62
C SER A 47 40.48 45.33 -10.83
N SER A 48 39.24 45.76 -11.04
CA SER A 48 38.83 47.17 -11.07
C SER A 48 38.56 47.78 -9.69
N GLY A 49 38.82 47.05 -8.60
CA GLY A 49 38.80 47.57 -7.23
C GLY A 49 37.47 47.42 -6.48
N SER A 50 36.49 46.68 -7.03
CA SER A 50 35.21 46.42 -6.36
C SER A 50 35.34 45.38 -5.23
N SER A 51 34.43 45.43 -4.24
CA SER A 51 34.35 44.39 -3.21
C SER A 51 33.96 43.03 -3.82
N LEU A 52 34.36 41.92 -3.19
CA LEU A 52 34.01 40.56 -3.65
C LEU A 52 32.49 40.40 -3.85
N LEU A 53 31.68 40.91 -2.90
CA LEU A 53 30.23 40.83 -3.01
C LEU A 53 29.75 41.59 -4.26
N THR A 54 30.19 42.83 -4.44
CA THR A 54 29.86 43.65 -5.62
C THR A 54 30.26 42.98 -6.93
N SER A 55 31.44 42.38 -6.99
CA SER A 55 31.93 41.67 -8.18
C SER A 55 31.12 40.43 -8.51
N LEU A 56 30.68 39.68 -7.49
CA LEU A 56 29.78 38.56 -7.71
C LEU A 56 28.38 39.02 -8.15
N LYS A 57 27.89 40.17 -7.62
CA LYS A 57 26.62 40.78 -8.08
C LYS A 57 26.71 41.14 -9.55
N TYR A 58 27.78 41.83 -9.92
CA TYR A 58 28.06 42.24 -11.29
C TYR A 58 28.07 41.04 -12.25
N ALA A 59 28.81 39.98 -11.89
CA ALA A 59 28.86 38.76 -12.70
C ALA A 59 27.51 38.04 -12.81
N ALA A 60 26.66 38.10 -11.78
CA ALA A 60 25.33 37.51 -11.82
C ALA A 60 24.39 38.27 -12.77
N CYS A 61 24.45 39.61 -12.80
CA CYS A 61 23.64 40.44 -13.68
C CYS A 61 23.92 40.17 -15.16
N HIS A 62 25.19 40.02 -15.54
CA HIS A 62 25.60 39.80 -16.94
C HIS A 62 25.55 38.33 -17.38
N LEU A 63 25.08 37.40 -16.54
CA LEU A 63 25.12 35.97 -16.87
C LEU A 63 24.15 35.59 -17.99
N TYR A 64 22.97 36.21 -18.03
CA TYR A 64 21.95 35.86 -19.02
C TYR A 64 22.40 36.18 -20.46
N GLU A 65 23.09 37.30 -20.62
CA GLU A 65 23.64 37.80 -21.90
C GLU A 65 24.97 37.15 -22.30
N SER A 66 25.44 36.15 -21.53
CA SER A 66 26.73 35.52 -21.80
C SER A 66 26.79 34.87 -23.19
N THR A 67 27.90 35.09 -23.89
CA THR A 67 28.21 34.54 -25.21
C THR A 67 29.46 33.64 -25.13
N PRO A 68 29.79 32.90 -26.19
CA PRO A 68 31.06 32.17 -26.26
C PRO A 68 32.28 33.09 -26.12
N ALA A 69 32.20 34.34 -26.58
CA ALA A 69 33.25 35.34 -26.37
C ALA A 69 33.41 35.72 -24.89
N THR A 70 32.32 35.95 -24.14
CA THR A 70 32.40 36.25 -22.70
C THR A 70 32.95 35.08 -21.88
N ALA A 71 32.70 33.85 -22.33
CA ALA A 71 33.29 32.63 -21.78
C ALA A 71 34.74 32.40 -22.25
N GLY A 72 35.17 33.12 -23.30
CA GLY A 72 36.39 32.95 -24.10
C GLY A 72 36.60 31.56 -24.63
N LEU A 73 35.56 31.06 -25.29
CA LEU A 73 35.50 29.76 -25.94
C LEU A 73 35.20 29.87 -27.45
N GLY A 74 34.94 31.07 -27.97
CA GLY A 74 34.59 31.30 -29.37
C GLY A 74 34.31 32.78 -29.68
N ASP A 75 33.69 33.01 -30.83
CA ASP A 75 33.34 34.34 -31.32
C ASP A 75 31.96 34.81 -30.79
N GLU A 76 31.61 36.09 -30.98
CA GLU A 76 30.31 36.63 -30.55
C GLU A 76 29.12 36.14 -31.38
N ASP A 77 29.35 35.69 -32.62
CA ASP A 77 28.30 35.23 -33.55
C ASP A 77 27.78 33.82 -33.24
N ASP A 78 28.44 33.08 -32.35
CA ASP A 78 28.00 31.77 -31.90
C ASP A 78 26.81 31.84 -30.93
N LEU A 79 26.04 30.76 -30.81
CA LEU A 79 24.78 30.71 -30.04
C LEU A 79 24.97 31.18 -28.59
N SER A 80 24.30 32.28 -28.23
CA SER A 80 24.34 32.84 -26.86
C SER A 80 23.70 31.92 -25.81
N LEU A 81 24.05 32.13 -24.54
CA LEU A 81 23.49 31.39 -23.41
C LEU A 81 21.97 31.49 -23.38
N ALA A 82 21.41 32.69 -23.53
CA ALA A 82 19.96 32.92 -23.58
C ALA A 82 19.26 32.13 -24.70
N THR A 83 19.88 32.07 -25.88
CA THR A 83 19.35 31.33 -27.03
C THR A 83 19.30 29.84 -26.75
N VAL A 84 20.41 29.26 -26.29
CA VAL A 84 20.47 27.82 -26.00
C VAL A 84 19.56 27.47 -24.82
N LEU A 85 19.55 28.28 -23.76
CA LEU A 85 18.64 28.13 -22.61
C LEU A 85 17.17 28.05 -23.07
N THR A 86 16.77 28.96 -23.96
CA THR A 86 15.41 29.00 -24.50
C THR A 86 15.09 27.73 -25.28
N VAL A 87 15.98 27.30 -26.17
CA VAL A 87 15.79 26.09 -26.99
C VAL A 87 15.66 24.84 -26.10
N VAL A 88 16.58 24.63 -25.16
CA VAL A 88 16.58 23.41 -24.33
C VAL A 88 15.41 23.39 -23.34
N GLN A 89 14.99 24.54 -22.83
CA GLN A 89 13.85 24.62 -21.93
C GLN A 89 12.52 24.43 -22.69
N CYS A 90 12.39 24.98 -23.90
CA CYS A 90 11.24 24.72 -24.77
C CYS A 90 11.17 23.26 -25.22
N ALA A 91 12.31 22.59 -25.42
CA ALA A 91 12.35 21.15 -25.72
C ALA A 91 11.74 20.28 -24.60
N ALA A 92 11.65 20.79 -23.36
CA ALA A 92 10.96 20.10 -22.27
C ALA A 92 9.43 20.01 -22.46
N LEU A 93 8.83 20.81 -23.35
CA LEU A 93 7.42 20.64 -23.74
C LEU A 93 7.16 19.27 -24.36
N LEU A 94 8.17 18.69 -25.05
CA LEU A 94 8.07 17.32 -25.56
C LEU A 94 7.93 16.29 -24.44
N GLU A 95 8.40 16.56 -23.22
CA GLU A 95 8.20 15.64 -22.08
C GLU A 95 6.72 15.50 -21.71
N ILE A 96 5.94 16.59 -21.86
CA ILE A 96 4.49 16.56 -21.67
C ILE A 96 3.87 15.65 -22.74
N VAL A 97 4.32 15.77 -23.99
CA VAL A 97 3.86 14.91 -25.11
C VAL A 97 4.25 13.45 -24.85
N HIS A 98 5.47 13.18 -24.40
CA HIS A 98 5.94 11.83 -24.08
C HIS A 98 5.11 11.20 -22.95
N ALA A 99 4.75 11.98 -21.93
CA ALA A 99 3.88 11.53 -20.84
C ALA A 99 2.44 11.28 -21.32
N ALA A 100 1.90 12.18 -22.15
CA ALA A 100 0.53 12.10 -22.66
C ALA A 100 0.32 10.92 -23.64
N THR A 101 1.33 10.64 -24.47
CA THR A 101 1.33 9.52 -25.42
C THR A 101 1.72 8.18 -24.78
N GLY A 102 2.21 8.19 -23.55
CA GLY A 102 2.67 7.01 -22.82
C GLY A 102 4.04 6.48 -23.27
N LEU A 103 4.79 7.24 -24.08
CA LEU A 103 6.19 6.95 -24.40
C LEU A 103 7.05 6.87 -23.13
N VAL A 104 6.73 7.69 -22.11
CA VAL A 104 7.33 7.65 -20.78
C VAL A 104 6.26 7.51 -19.72
N ARG A 105 6.51 6.69 -18.69
CA ARG A 105 5.58 6.45 -17.58
C ARG A 105 5.63 7.59 -16.55
N SER A 106 5.11 8.75 -16.91
CA SER A 106 5.03 9.94 -16.03
C SER A 106 3.59 10.46 -15.91
N PRO A 107 3.15 10.98 -14.75
CA PRO A 107 1.84 11.60 -14.61
C PRO A 107 1.77 12.93 -15.39
N VAL A 108 0.94 12.99 -16.43
CA VAL A 108 0.82 14.15 -17.33
C VAL A 108 0.65 15.46 -16.56
N PHE A 109 -0.30 15.53 -15.63
CA PHE A 109 -0.57 16.76 -14.86
C PHE A 109 0.66 17.26 -14.07
N VAL A 110 1.40 16.34 -13.44
CA VAL A 110 2.59 16.70 -12.66
C VAL A 110 3.72 17.18 -13.58
N THR A 111 3.93 16.48 -14.70
CA THR A 111 4.90 16.88 -15.73
C THR A 111 4.55 18.25 -16.32
N SER A 112 3.26 18.49 -16.61
CA SER A 112 2.78 19.79 -17.11
C SER A 112 3.03 20.92 -16.13
N MET A 113 2.78 20.73 -14.83
CA MET A 113 3.07 21.78 -13.84
C MET A 113 4.56 22.08 -13.74
N GLN A 114 5.40 21.02 -13.73
CA GLN A 114 6.86 21.17 -13.61
C GLN A 114 7.49 21.85 -14.84
N VAL A 115 7.04 21.50 -16.05
CA VAL A 115 7.52 22.13 -17.28
C VAL A 115 6.92 23.52 -17.43
N GLY A 116 5.61 23.67 -17.16
CA GLY A 116 4.88 24.91 -17.29
C GLY A 116 5.44 26.04 -16.43
N SER A 117 5.76 25.78 -15.15
CA SER A 117 6.32 26.82 -14.27
C SER A 117 7.65 27.37 -14.79
N ARG A 118 8.52 26.49 -15.33
CA ARG A 118 9.80 26.88 -15.91
C ARG A 118 9.66 27.60 -17.24
N ILE A 119 8.67 27.25 -18.06
CA ILE A 119 8.34 28.00 -19.28
C ILE A 119 7.85 29.41 -18.94
N VAL A 120 7.05 29.55 -17.89
CA VAL A 120 6.61 30.87 -17.40
C VAL A 120 7.80 31.69 -16.89
N ALA A 121 8.71 31.08 -16.11
CA ALA A 121 9.93 31.75 -15.65
C ALA A 121 10.83 32.16 -16.82
N LEU A 122 11.01 31.29 -17.82
CA LEU A 122 11.75 31.63 -19.04
C LEU A 122 11.09 32.79 -19.78
N HIS A 123 9.77 32.74 -19.99
CA HIS A 123 9.03 33.82 -20.65
C HIS A 123 9.20 35.16 -19.93
N MET A 124 9.18 35.16 -18.59
CA MET A 124 9.39 36.36 -17.78
C MET A 124 10.82 36.87 -17.88
N VAL A 125 11.85 36.00 -17.83
CA VAL A 125 13.23 36.46 -18.07
C VAL A 125 13.39 36.99 -19.49
N VAL A 126 12.82 36.37 -20.52
CA VAL A 126 12.99 36.81 -21.92
C VAL A 126 12.32 38.17 -22.21
N ASN A 127 11.24 38.52 -21.51
CA ASN A 127 10.42 39.70 -21.82
C ASN A 127 10.48 40.80 -20.76
N SER A 128 11.33 40.67 -19.74
CA SER A 128 11.51 41.67 -18.69
C SER A 128 12.96 42.10 -18.63
N VAL A 129 13.21 43.35 -19.02
CA VAL A 129 14.50 44.04 -18.88
C VAL A 129 14.97 44.03 -17.43
N VAL A 130 14.06 44.19 -16.46
CA VAL A 130 14.38 44.14 -15.02
C VAL A 130 14.73 42.72 -14.55
N ALA A 131 14.11 41.69 -15.14
CA ALA A 131 14.46 40.29 -14.83
C ALA A 131 15.79 39.85 -15.49
N GLN A 132 16.14 40.44 -16.64
CA GLN A 132 17.43 40.29 -17.31
C GLN A 132 18.53 41.09 -16.59
N ASN A 133 18.17 42.26 -16.07
CA ASN A 133 19.02 43.34 -15.56
C ASN A 133 19.78 44.14 -16.65
N GLU A 134 19.16 44.39 -17.82
CA GLU A 134 19.69 45.31 -18.84
C GLU A 134 19.72 46.75 -18.29
N ASP A 135 20.79 47.52 -18.56
CA ASP A 135 20.97 48.95 -18.25
C ASP A 135 21.17 49.43 -16.80
N GLY A 136 21.63 48.57 -15.88
CA GLY A 136 22.16 49.08 -14.59
C GLY A 136 21.13 49.83 -13.73
N VAL A 137 19.83 49.69 -14.03
CA VAL A 137 18.72 50.15 -13.19
C VAL A 137 18.68 49.22 -11.98
N CYS A 138 19.62 49.41 -11.07
CA CYS A 138 19.60 48.84 -9.73
C CYS A 138 18.42 49.47 -8.99
N VAL A 139 17.21 48.95 -9.22
CA VAL A 139 16.09 49.16 -8.28
C VAL A 139 16.62 48.74 -6.91
N SER A 140 16.46 49.61 -5.92
CA SER A 140 17.02 49.51 -4.56
C SER A 140 16.63 48.25 -3.77
N ASP A 141 15.95 47.29 -4.39
CA ASP A 141 15.49 46.05 -3.79
C ASP A 141 16.44 44.89 -4.11
N TYR A 142 17.21 44.51 -3.09
CA TYR A 142 18.28 43.51 -3.05
C TYR A 142 17.95 42.11 -3.62
N ALA A 143 16.70 41.78 -3.96
CA ALA A 143 16.26 40.44 -4.36
C ALA A 143 16.23 40.18 -5.88
N ALA A 144 16.09 41.21 -6.72
CA ALA A 144 15.93 41.02 -8.18
C ALA A 144 17.25 40.68 -8.90
N GLN A 145 18.39 41.14 -8.36
CA GLN A 145 19.69 41.21 -9.07
C GLN A 145 20.40 39.86 -9.29
N TRP A 146 19.93 38.76 -8.68
CA TRP A 146 20.57 37.43 -8.76
C TRP A 146 19.64 36.32 -9.21
N GLY A 147 18.36 36.63 -9.43
CA GLY A 147 17.31 35.64 -9.67
C GLY A 147 17.60 34.78 -10.89
N ALA A 148 17.88 35.43 -12.02
CA ALA A 148 18.20 34.76 -13.28
C ALA A 148 19.46 33.89 -13.16
N ALA A 149 20.53 34.39 -12.55
CA ALA A 149 21.76 33.62 -12.37
C ALA A 149 21.57 32.37 -11.50
N LEU A 150 20.89 32.51 -10.36
CA LEU A 150 20.57 31.39 -9.47
C LEU A 150 19.69 30.36 -10.18
N MET A 151 18.72 30.80 -10.97
CA MET A 151 17.86 29.94 -11.78
C MET A 151 18.68 29.18 -12.83
N ILE A 152 19.48 29.86 -13.64
CA ILE A 152 20.30 29.28 -14.73
C ILE A 152 21.27 28.23 -14.18
N PHE A 153 22.01 28.55 -13.11
CA PHE A 153 22.91 27.57 -12.48
C PHE A 153 22.16 26.39 -11.89
N SER A 154 21.05 26.63 -11.18
CA SER A 154 20.28 25.54 -10.57
C SER A 154 19.69 24.60 -11.61
N TRP A 155 19.15 25.14 -12.70
CA TRP A 155 18.58 24.39 -13.81
C TRP A 155 19.64 23.59 -14.56
N SER A 156 20.75 24.22 -14.97
CA SER A 156 21.81 23.54 -15.72
C SER A 156 22.49 22.45 -14.89
N LEU A 157 22.80 22.70 -13.61
CA LEU A 157 23.42 21.72 -12.71
C LEU A 157 22.52 20.52 -12.40
N VAL A 158 21.18 20.68 -12.41
CA VAL A 158 20.26 19.55 -12.18
C VAL A 158 19.92 18.80 -13.46
N GLU A 159 19.80 19.50 -14.61
CA GLU A 159 19.36 18.90 -15.86
C GLU A 159 20.45 18.07 -16.54
N VAL A 160 21.73 18.47 -16.47
CA VAL A 160 22.83 17.68 -17.06
C VAL A 160 22.89 16.27 -16.47
N PRO A 161 22.98 16.07 -15.14
CA PRO A 161 22.95 14.72 -14.56
C PRO A 161 21.61 14.02 -14.77
N ARG A 162 20.49 14.74 -14.89
CA ARG A 162 19.16 14.15 -15.09
C ARG A 162 19.03 13.50 -16.46
N TYR A 163 19.31 14.22 -17.54
CA TYR A 163 19.21 13.67 -18.90
C TYR A 163 20.28 12.61 -19.14
N LEU A 164 21.49 12.80 -18.61
CA LEU A 164 22.55 11.79 -18.68
C LEU A 164 22.16 10.50 -17.92
N PHE A 165 21.47 10.63 -16.79
CA PHE A 165 20.93 9.49 -16.05
C PHE A 165 19.86 8.74 -16.85
N TYR A 166 18.93 9.44 -17.50
CA TYR A 166 17.91 8.81 -18.35
C TYR A 166 18.51 8.11 -19.57
N LEU A 167 19.49 8.74 -20.22
CA LEU A 167 20.27 8.14 -21.30
C LEU A 167 20.93 6.82 -20.85
N THR A 168 21.67 6.87 -19.74
CA THR A 168 22.38 5.70 -19.23
C THR A 168 21.42 4.59 -18.79
N ALA A 169 20.28 4.95 -18.19
CA ALA A 169 19.26 4.00 -17.78
C ALA A 169 18.64 3.24 -18.97
N ILE A 170 18.48 3.91 -20.13
CA ILE A 170 17.98 3.26 -21.35
C ILE A 170 19.04 2.32 -21.93
N ILE A 171 20.29 2.79 -22.07
CA ILE A 171 21.40 2.01 -22.64
C ILE A 171 21.67 0.74 -21.82
N THR A 172 21.67 0.88 -20.49
CA THR A 172 21.98 -0.24 -19.58
C THR A 172 20.76 -1.12 -19.28
N GLY A 173 19.56 -0.68 -19.64
CA GLY A 173 18.30 -1.34 -19.29
C GLY A 173 17.94 -1.29 -17.80
N ASP A 174 18.77 -0.67 -16.94
CA ASP A 174 18.56 -0.58 -15.50
C ASP A 174 19.00 0.78 -14.93
N ALA A 175 18.00 1.58 -14.54
CA ALA A 175 18.21 2.87 -13.89
C ALA A 175 18.89 2.77 -12.50
N THR A 176 18.91 1.59 -11.89
CA THR A 176 19.41 1.39 -10.52
C THR A 176 20.84 0.90 -10.46
N LYS A 177 21.13 -0.36 -10.80
CA LYS A 177 22.48 -0.93 -10.73
C LYS A 177 23.27 -0.69 -12.01
N GLY A 178 22.58 -0.58 -13.15
CA GLY A 178 23.18 -0.29 -14.46
C GLY A 178 23.81 1.11 -14.56
N THR A 179 23.29 2.11 -13.84
CA THR A 179 23.84 3.47 -13.88
C THR A 179 25.09 3.65 -13.01
N PRO A 180 26.13 4.39 -13.46
CA PRO A 180 27.30 4.72 -12.65
C PRO A 180 26.92 5.37 -11.33
N TYR A 181 27.60 5.01 -10.25
CA TYR A 181 27.25 5.49 -8.91
C TYR A 181 27.31 7.02 -8.76
N PRO A 182 28.33 7.74 -9.27
CA PRO A 182 28.36 9.20 -9.19
C PRO A 182 27.14 9.85 -9.84
N LEU A 183 26.75 9.38 -11.03
CA LEU A 183 25.59 9.88 -11.76
C LEU A 183 24.27 9.60 -11.03
N PHE A 184 24.12 8.38 -10.51
CA PHE A 184 22.99 8.00 -9.66
C PHE A 184 22.91 8.88 -8.41
N TRP A 185 24.04 9.13 -7.75
CA TRP A 185 24.09 9.96 -6.56
C TRP A 185 23.66 11.40 -6.87
N LEU A 186 24.19 12.00 -7.94
CA LEU A 186 23.85 13.35 -8.38
C LEU A 186 22.35 13.47 -8.65
N ARG A 187 21.78 12.54 -9.43
CA ARG A 187 20.34 12.53 -9.78
C ARG A 187 19.40 12.56 -8.57
N TYR A 188 19.79 11.88 -7.49
CA TYR A 188 18.95 11.72 -6.30
C TYR A 188 19.39 12.57 -5.10
N SER A 189 20.47 13.34 -5.19
CA SER A 189 20.98 14.14 -4.05
C SER A 189 21.09 15.63 -4.33
N LEU A 190 21.26 16.06 -5.59
CA LEU A 190 21.40 17.47 -5.93
C LEU A 190 20.20 18.33 -5.53
N PHE A 191 19.00 17.74 -5.43
CA PHE A 191 17.79 18.46 -5.02
C PHE A 191 17.94 19.14 -3.66
N ALA A 192 18.77 18.63 -2.74
CA ALA A 192 18.91 19.19 -1.40
C ALA A 192 19.42 20.64 -1.42
N VAL A 193 20.24 20.99 -2.42
CA VAL A 193 20.77 22.34 -2.63
C VAL A 193 20.04 23.04 -3.78
N LEU A 194 19.87 22.35 -4.91
CA LEU A 194 19.40 22.97 -6.15
C LEU A 194 17.90 23.28 -6.16
N TYR A 195 17.08 22.62 -5.34
CA TYR A 195 15.66 22.97 -5.23
C TYR A 195 15.47 24.32 -4.52
N PRO A 196 16.01 24.55 -3.30
CA PRO A 196 15.93 25.86 -2.66
C PRO A 196 16.50 26.99 -3.51
N THR A 197 17.66 26.80 -4.14
CA THR A 197 18.28 27.84 -4.97
C THR A 197 17.50 28.08 -6.26
N GLY A 198 16.99 27.02 -6.91
CA GLY A 198 16.18 27.13 -8.12
C GLY A 198 14.84 27.83 -7.88
N ILE A 199 14.11 27.43 -6.83
CA ILE A 199 12.85 28.09 -6.45
C ILE A 199 13.10 29.56 -6.09
N SER A 200 14.16 29.85 -5.33
CA SER A 200 14.50 31.24 -4.98
C SER A 200 14.82 32.08 -6.23
N GLY A 201 15.54 31.49 -7.20
CA GLY A 201 15.83 32.13 -8.49
C GLY A 201 14.56 32.42 -9.29
N GLU A 202 13.68 31.44 -9.46
CA GLU A 202 12.40 31.59 -10.17
C GLU A 202 11.48 32.62 -9.51
N LEU A 203 11.35 32.58 -8.17
CA LEU A 203 10.56 33.57 -7.44
C LEU A 203 11.09 34.98 -7.65
N SER A 204 12.42 35.15 -7.62
CA SER A 204 13.06 36.45 -7.83
C SER A 204 12.79 36.99 -9.24
N VAL A 205 12.82 36.12 -10.27
CA VAL A 205 12.42 36.44 -11.64
C VAL A 205 10.97 36.90 -11.70
N PHE A 206 10.05 36.17 -11.04
CA PHE A 206 8.63 36.53 -11.02
C PHE A 206 8.38 37.88 -10.36
N PHE A 207 9.03 38.15 -9.23
CA PHE A 207 8.93 39.44 -8.55
C PHE A 207 9.54 40.58 -9.39
N ALA A 208 10.68 40.34 -10.05
CA ALA A 208 11.31 41.31 -10.94
C ALA A 208 10.39 41.67 -12.12
N ALA A 209 9.86 40.67 -12.82
CA ALA A 209 8.94 40.87 -13.94
C ALA A 209 7.63 41.57 -13.52
N SER A 210 7.13 41.30 -12.31
CA SER A 210 5.93 41.97 -11.78
C SER A 210 6.09 43.48 -11.55
N ARG A 211 7.34 43.98 -11.57
CA ARG A 211 7.70 45.38 -11.35
C ARG A 211 8.20 46.07 -12.61
N ASP A 212 8.28 45.35 -13.72
CA ASP A 212 8.82 45.84 -14.97
C ASP A 212 7.70 46.36 -15.88
N GLU A 213 7.73 47.65 -16.18
CA GLU A 213 6.77 48.29 -17.07
C GLU A 213 6.80 47.72 -18.49
N SER A 214 7.96 47.27 -18.98
CA SER A 214 8.08 46.64 -20.30
C SER A 214 7.32 45.30 -20.36
N PHE A 215 7.47 44.48 -19.33
CA PHE A 215 6.77 43.20 -19.21
C PHE A 215 5.26 43.38 -18.96
N LEU A 216 4.89 44.31 -18.07
CA LEU A 216 3.48 44.56 -17.74
C LEU A 216 2.68 45.10 -18.93
N SER A 217 3.33 45.83 -19.84
CA SER A 217 2.72 46.38 -21.05
C SER A 217 2.78 45.46 -22.27
N LEU A 218 3.29 44.23 -22.14
CA LEU A 218 3.49 43.28 -23.25
C LEU A 218 2.21 42.99 -24.06
N LEU A 219 1.05 42.96 -23.40
CA LEU A 219 -0.26 42.74 -24.05
C LEU A 219 -1.01 44.04 -24.38
N GLY A 220 -0.41 45.21 -24.10
CA GLY A 220 -1.06 46.52 -24.20
C GLY A 220 -1.25 47.19 -22.82
N PRO A 221 -1.28 48.54 -22.74
CA PRO A 221 -1.40 49.28 -21.48
C PRO A 221 -2.63 48.93 -20.63
N GLU A 222 -3.73 48.54 -21.27
CA GLU A 222 -5.00 48.16 -20.63
C GLU A 222 -4.96 46.82 -19.90
N HIS A 223 -3.95 45.98 -20.18
CA HIS A 223 -3.83 44.63 -19.63
C HIS A 223 -2.78 44.48 -18.52
N LYS A 224 -2.19 45.58 -18.04
CA LYS A 224 -1.18 45.58 -16.97
C LYS A 224 -1.59 44.81 -15.71
N THR A 225 -2.83 44.98 -15.26
CA THR A 225 -3.35 44.29 -14.07
C THR A 225 -3.39 42.77 -14.27
N LEU A 226 -3.74 42.32 -15.48
CA LEU A 226 -3.75 40.91 -15.83
C LEU A 226 -2.32 40.34 -15.83
N MET A 227 -1.36 41.05 -16.44
CA MET A 227 0.05 40.65 -16.48
C MET A 227 0.69 40.62 -15.08
N TYR A 228 0.33 41.55 -14.19
CA TYR A 228 0.75 41.53 -12.80
C TYR A 228 0.25 40.28 -12.07
N TRP A 229 -1.03 39.95 -12.17
CA TRP A 229 -1.58 38.73 -11.55
C TRP A 229 -1.02 37.46 -12.18
N TYR A 230 -0.72 37.46 -13.47
CA TYR A 230 -0.01 36.36 -14.14
C TYR A 230 1.39 36.15 -13.54
N ALA A 231 2.16 37.21 -13.31
CA ALA A 231 3.46 37.15 -12.62
C ALA A 231 3.36 36.68 -11.16
N MET A 232 2.33 37.15 -10.45
CA MET A 232 2.16 36.87 -9.01
C MET A 232 1.48 35.54 -8.69
N ALA A 233 0.82 34.89 -9.66
CA ALA A 233 0.14 33.62 -9.44
C ALA A 233 1.09 32.50 -8.96
N PHE A 234 2.28 32.40 -9.54
CA PHE A 234 3.23 31.34 -9.24
C PHE A 234 3.92 31.49 -7.87
N PRO A 235 4.35 32.69 -7.42
CA PRO A 235 4.80 32.91 -6.05
C PRO A 235 3.79 32.47 -4.98
N ILE A 236 2.50 32.78 -5.19
CA ILE A 236 1.42 32.41 -4.25
C ILE A 236 1.25 30.89 -4.19
N ILE A 237 1.37 30.19 -5.31
CA ILE A 237 1.26 28.73 -5.40
C ILE A 237 2.53 28.03 -4.86
N TYR A 238 3.71 28.60 -5.08
CA TYR A 238 4.98 27.97 -4.69
C TYR A 238 5.19 27.94 -3.18
N ALA A 239 4.77 28.97 -2.45
CA ALA A 239 4.95 29.06 -1.00
C ALA A 239 4.39 27.83 -0.22
N PRO A 240 3.15 27.35 -0.45
CA PRO A 240 2.66 26.12 0.17
C PRO A 240 3.19 24.84 -0.50
N GLY A 241 3.54 24.87 -1.79
CA GLY A 241 3.92 23.68 -2.57
C GLY A 241 5.38 23.23 -2.43
N ALA A 242 6.31 24.14 -2.09
CA ALA A 242 7.75 23.87 -2.09
C ALA A 242 8.18 22.81 -1.06
N LEU A 243 7.69 22.90 0.19
CA LEU A 243 8.04 21.97 1.26
C LEU A 243 7.61 20.52 0.97
N PRO A 244 6.33 20.23 0.61
CA PRO A 244 5.93 18.89 0.20
C PRO A 244 6.78 18.31 -0.93
N MET A 245 7.18 19.15 -1.90
CA MET A 245 7.97 18.72 -3.04
C MET A 245 9.40 18.27 -2.63
N ILE A 246 10.05 19.01 -1.72
CA ILE A 246 11.36 18.62 -1.16
C ILE A 246 11.25 17.31 -0.37
N PHE A 247 10.23 17.16 0.48
CA PHE A 247 10.03 15.91 1.23
C PHE A 247 9.76 14.71 0.31
N ASN A 248 9.05 14.92 -0.80
CA ASN A 248 8.87 13.89 -1.82
C ASN A 248 10.20 13.46 -2.43
N MET A 249 11.11 14.41 -2.72
CA MET A 249 12.45 14.10 -3.22
C MET A 249 13.31 13.34 -2.20
N VAL A 250 13.20 13.65 -0.90
CA VAL A 250 13.83 12.86 0.18
C VAL A 250 13.31 11.42 0.18
N ALA A 251 12.00 11.23 0.05
CA ALA A 251 11.40 9.90 -0.03
C ALA A 251 11.88 9.14 -1.28
N ASN A 252 11.93 9.80 -2.44
CA ASN A 252 12.45 9.24 -3.69
C ASN A 252 13.91 8.80 -3.55
N ARG A 253 14.77 9.65 -2.94
CA ARG A 253 16.16 9.30 -2.65
C ARG A 253 16.25 8.06 -1.77
N LYS A 254 15.54 8.03 -0.64
CA LYS A 254 15.54 6.87 0.27
C LYS A 254 15.12 5.59 -0.45
N SER A 255 14.07 5.66 -1.27
CA SER A 255 13.60 4.51 -2.05
C SER A 255 14.60 4.07 -3.10
N ALA A 256 15.23 4.99 -3.83
CA ALA A 256 16.17 4.67 -4.90
C ALA A 256 17.43 4.00 -4.34
N PHE A 257 18.01 4.55 -3.26
CA PHE A 257 19.17 3.97 -2.58
C PHE A 257 18.86 2.57 -2.04
N LYS A 258 17.69 2.38 -1.42
CA LYS A 258 17.24 1.06 -0.96
C LYS A 258 17.20 0.03 -2.10
N LYS A 259 16.73 0.41 -3.29
CA LYS A 259 16.67 -0.49 -4.46
C LYS A 259 18.05 -0.83 -5.01
N ARG A 260 18.94 0.16 -5.12
CA ARG A 260 20.30 -0.06 -5.66
C ARG A 260 21.11 -1.04 -4.81
N PHE A 261 21.04 -0.92 -3.49
CA PHE A 261 21.77 -1.77 -2.55
C PHE A 261 20.99 -3.03 -2.13
N ALA A 262 19.83 -3.30 -2.73
CA ALA A 262 19.11 -4.54 -2.48
C ALA A 262 19.87 -5.72 -3.08
N LYS A 263 20.08 -6.76 -2.27
CA LYS A 263 20.57 -8.06 -2.75
C LYS A 263 19.59 -8.61 -3.80
N PRO A 264 20.08 -9.24 -4.88
CA PRO A 264 19.19 -9.92 -5.82
C PRO A 264 18.33 -10.94 -5.06
N PRO A 265 17.04 -11.08 -5.42
CA PRO A 265 16.21 -12.09 -4.80
C PRO A 265 16.80 -13.49 -5.09
N PRO A 266 16.69 -14.44 -4.15
CA PRO A 266 17.04 -15.82 -4.43
C PRO A 266 16.19 -16.36 -5.59
N PRO A 267 16.69 -17.39 -6.32
CA PRO A 267 15.91 -18.01 -7.38
C PRO A 267 14.54 -18.49 -6.84
N PRO A 268 13.48 -18.43 -7.67
CA PRO A 268 12.16 -18.87 -7.26
C PRO A 268 12.20 -20.34 -6.84
N ARG A 269 11.64 -20.65 -5.67
CA ARG A 269 11.50 -22.02 -5.15
C ARG A 269 10.11 -22.20 -4.55
N GLY A 270 9.55 -23.39 -4.71
CA GLY A 270 8.22 -23.74 -4.21
C GLY A 270 7.10 -23.14 -5.05
N LEU A 271 5.97 -22.86 -4.41
CA LEU A 271 4.79 -22.28 -5.04
C LEU A 271 5.06 -20.86 -5.56
N VAL A 272 4.94 -20.67 -6.88
CA VAL A 272 5.23 -19.41 -7.57
C VAL A 272 4.17 -19.05 -8.62
N TRP A 273 4.06 -17.76 -8.90
CA TRP A 273 3.29 -17.25 -10.04
C TRP A 273 3.86 -17.78 -11.35
N PRO A 274 3.06 -18.07 -12.37
CA PRO A 274 3.57 -18.50 -13.67
C PRO A 274 4.41 -17.40 -14.34
N VAL A 275 5.26 -17.82 -15.28
CA VAL A 275 6.01 -16.91 -16.16
C VAL A 275 5.02 -16.22 -17.09
N THR A 276 4.95 -14.89 -17.00
CA THR A 276 4.07 -14.06 -17.84
C THR A 276 4.79 -13.45 -19.04
N GLU A 277 6.10 -13.27 -18.92
CA GLU A 277 6.95 -12.70 -19.98
C GLU A 277 8.39 -13.16 -19.72
N THR A 278 9.16 -13.38 -20.77
CA THR A 278 10.61 -13.60 -20.67
C THR A 278 11.31 -12.43 -21.33
N LYS A 279 12.12 -11.68 -20.58
CA LYS A 279 12.87 -10.55 -21.13
C LYS A 279 13.95 -11.05 -22.10
N SER A 280 14.45 -10.15 -22.95
CA SER A 280 15.51 -10.44 -23.93
C SER A 280 16.82 -10.96 -23.30
N ASN A 281 17.07 -10.67 -22.03
CA ASN A 281 18.22 -11.17 -21.26
C ASN A 281 17.98 -12.58 -20.65
N GLY A 282 16.87 -13.25 -20.98
CA GLY A 282 16.49 -14.55 -20.43
C GLY A 282 15.84 -14.51 -19.05
N GLU A 283 15.62 -13.33 -18.46
CA GLU A 283 14.98 -13.20 -17.14
C GLU A 283 13.47 -13.44 -17.25
N GLU A 284 12.99 -14.43 -16.49
CA GLU A 284 11.56 -14.71 -16.35
C GLU A 284 10.85 -13.65 -15.48
N VAL A 285 9.81 -13.03 -16.03
CA VAL A 285 8.93 -12.10 -15.33
C VAL A 285 7.68 -12.82 -14.91
N ARG A 286 7.39 -12.79 -13.61
CA ARG A 286 6.21 -13.43 -13.01
C ARG A 286 5.27 -12.37 -12.44
N SER A 287 4.38 -11.86 -13.30
CA SER A 287 3.46 -10.76 -12.93
C SER A 287 2.15 -11.28 -12.33
N SER A 288 1.75 -10.71 -11.19
CA SER A 288 0.49 -11.09 -10.51
C SER A 288 -0.78 -10.57 -11.19
N THR A 289 -0.70 -9.48 -11.97
CA THR A 289 -1.90 -8.82 -12.52
C THR A 289 -2.62 -9.65 -13.59
N PRO A 290 -1.96 -10.20 -14.62
CA PRO A 290 -2.62 -11.04 -15.62
C PRO A 290 -3.29 -12.25 -14.96
N ILE A 291 -2.57 -12.89 -14.03
CA ILE A 291 -3.03 -14.11 -13.36
C ILE A 291 -4.21 -13.84 -12.44
N ALA A 292 -4.19 -12.75 -11.67
CA ALA A 292 -5.33 -12.36 -10.84
C ALA A 292 -6.60 -12.06 -11.68
N LYS A 293 -6.44 -11.50 -12.88
CA LYS A 293 -7.56 -11.30 -13.80
C LYS A 293 -8.11 -12.62 -14.31
N GLU A 294 -7.24 -13.55 -14.72
CA GLU A 294 -7.67 -14.87 -15.20
C GLU A 294 -8.41 -15.67 -14.12
N ILE A 295 -7.93 -15.65 -12.87
CA ILE A 295 -8.59 -16.30 -11.74
C ILE A 295 -9.98 -15.70 -11.51
N LEU A 296 -10.08 -14.37 -11.45
CA LEU A 296 -11.37 -13.71 -11.24
C LEU A 296 -12.32 -13.90 -12.43
N ALA A 297 -11.79 -13.86 -13.66
CA ALA A 297 -12.57 -14.08 -14.86
C ALA A 297 -13.08 -15.52 -14.95
N ALA A 298 -12.28 -16.53 -14.58
CA ALA A 298 -12.73 -17.92 -14.53
C ALA A 298 -13.82 -18.13 -13.47
N ALA A 299 -13.67 -17.51 -12.30
CA ALA A 299 -14.70 -17.55 -11.26
C ALA A 299 -16.03 -16.98 -11.78
N ILE A 300 -16.04 -15.72 -12.21
CA ILE A 300 -17.26 -15.05 -12.68
C ILE A 300 -17.80 -15.74 -13.95
N GLY A 301 -16.92 -16.17 -14.84
CA GLY A 301 -17.25 -16.82 -16.11
C GLY A 301 -17.95 -18.16 -15.96
N ALA A 302 -17.87 -18.80 -14.79
CA ALA A 302 -18.64 -20.01 -14.49
C ALA A 302 -20.16 -19.76 -14.50
N VAL A 303 -20.59 -18.49 -14.37
CA VAL A 303 -22.01 -18.09 -14.33
C VAL A 303 -22.33 -16.90 -15.24
N ASP A 304 -21.34 -16.10 -15.67
CA ASP A 304 -21.52 -14.95 -16.57
C ASP A 304 -20.24 -14.69 -17.41
N SER A 305 -20.27 -15.11 -18.68
CA SER A 305 -19.17 -14.96 -19.63
C SER A 305 -18.89 -13.51 -20.04
N ASP A 306 -19.91 -12.66 -20.07
CA ASP A 306 -19.77 -11.25 -20.47
C ASP A 306 -19.05 -10.46 -19.36
N ALA A 307 -19.40 -10.73 -18.11
CA ALA A 307 -18.72 -10.15 -16.96
C ALA A 307 -17.26 -10.62 -16.87
N ALA A 308 -16.97 -11.89 -17.18
CA ALA A 308 -15.60 -12.40 -17.28
C ALA A 308 -14.77 -11.63 -18.33
N SER A 309 -15.34 -11.37 -19.50
CA SER A 309 -14.70 -10.61 -20.58
C SER A 309 -14.37 -9.16 -20.15
N LYS A 310 -15.23 -8.55 -19.33
CA LYS A 310 -15.00 -7.22 -18.74
C LYS A 310 -13.85 -7.23 -17.71
N VAL A 311 -13.63 -8.33 -17.00
CA VAL A 311 -12.48 -8.47 -16.09
C VAL A 311 -11.16 -8.47 -16.86
N LEU A 312 -11.08 -9.30 -17.91
CA LEU A 312 -9.88 -9.44 -18.73
C LEU A 312 -9.48 -8.11 -19.41
N SER A 313 -10.46 -7.38 -19.93
CA SER A 313 -10.27 -6.10 -20.63
C SER A 313 -9.97 -4.89 -19.73
N GLU A 314 -9.95 -5.03 -18.40
CA GLU A 314 -9.71 -3.93 -17.46
C GLU A 314 -8.27 -3.37 -17.56
N LYS A 315 -8.09 -2.21 -18.21
CA LYS A 315 -6.77 -1.61 -18.41
C LYS A 315 -6.14 -1.07 -17.11
N LYS A 316 -6.94 -0.57 -16.16
CA LYS A 316 -6.48 0.07 -14.93
C LYS A 316 -6.71 -0.83 -13.71
N TRP A 317 -6.21 -2.07 -13.76
CA TRP A 317 -6.45 -3.11 -12.76
C TRP A 317 -6.28 -2.64 -11.31
N ARG A 318 -5.22 -1.87 -11.01
CA ARG A 318 -4.93 -1.34 -9.67
C ARG A 318 -6.09 -0.59 -9.00
N PHE A 319 -6.95 0.05 -9.79
CA PHE A 319 -8.09 0.85 -9.33
C PHE A 319 -9.44 0.28 -9.81
N GLY A 320 -9.44 -0.48 -10.89
CA GLY A 320 -10.64 -1.03 -11.53
C GLY A 320 -11.09 -2.39 -11.00
N TYR A 321 -10.29 -3.10 -10.21
CA TYR A 321 -10.65 -4.45 -9.73
C TYR A 321 -11.88 -4.48 -8.81
N ASN A 322 -12.11 -3.42 -8.03
CA ASN A 322 -13.20 -3.36 -7.04
C ASN A 322 -14.58 -3.62 -7.68
N LYS A 323 -14.90 -2.96 -8.80
CA LYS A 323 -16.20 -3.15 -9.48
C LYS A 323 -16.42 -4.61 -9.92
N HIS A 324 -15.35 -5.31 -10.30
CA HIS A 324 -15.44 -6.71 -10.73
C HIS A 324 -15.65 -7.65 -9.55
N LEU A 325 -15.08 -7.34 -8.38
CA LEU A 325 -15.39 -8.06 -7.14
C LEU A 325 -16.82 -7.82 -6.67
N VAL A 326 -17.35 -6.60 -6.83
CA VAL A 326 -18.77 -6.31 -6.57
C VAL A 326 -19.65 -7.16 -7.48
N THR A 327 -19.40 -7.14 -8.80
CA THR A 327 -20.12 -7.98 -9.76
C THR A 327 -20.06 -9.46 -9.37
N MET A 328 -18.89 -9.96 -8.98
CA MET A 328 -18.72 -11.35 -8.52
C MET A 328 -19.66 -11.66 -7.34
N VAL A 329 -19.69 -10.83 -6.30
CA VAL A 329 -20.56 -11.04 -5.14
C VAL A 329 -22.05 -10.95 -5.52
N GLU A 330 -22.43 -9.99 -6.38
CA GLU A 330 -23.79 -9.89 -6.89
C GLU A 330 -24.23 -11.13 -7.67
N LYS A 331 -23.32 -11.74 -8.44
CA LYS A 331 -23.58 -13.02 -9.13
C LYS A 331 -23.68 -14.19 -8.15
N GLN A 332 -22.83 -14.24 -7.12
CA GLN A 332 -22.95 -15.24 -6.07
C GLN A 332 -24.28 -15.14 -5.31
N CYS A 333 -24.92 -13.97 -5.24
CA CYS A 333 -26.23 -13.82 -4.59
C CYS A 333 -27.38 -14.51 -5.36
N LYS A 334 -27.21 -14.81 -6.65
CA LYS A 334 -28.30 -15.30 -7.50
C LYS A 334 -28.82 -16.67 -7.09
N SER A 335 -27.93 -17.61 -6.77
CA SER A 335 -28.34 -18.91 -6.23
C SER A 335 -27.24 -19.54 -5.38
N HIS A 336 -27.63 -20.52 -4.56
CA HIS A 336 -26.70 -21.35 -3.79
C HIS A 336 -25.68 -22.06 -4.71
N GLU A 337 -26.16 -22.59 -5.83
CA GLU A 337 -25.34 -23.31 -6.80
C GLU A 337 -24.33 -22.38 -7.50
N ASP A 338 -24.76 -21.18 -7.91
CA ASP A 338 -23.89 -20.19 -8.54
C ASP A 338 -22.75 -19.75 -7.62
N ALA A 339 -23.04 -19.56 -6.32
CA ALA A 339 -22.04 -19.21 -5.33
C ALA A 339 -20.92 -20.27 -5.24
N LEU A 340 -21.29 -21.56 -5.23
CA LEU A 340 -20.35 -22.68 -5.16
C LEU A 340 -19.63 -22.93 -6.48
N LYS A 341 -20.32 -22.87 -7.62
CA LYS A 341 -19.71 -22.98 -8.97
C LYS A 341 -18.63 -21.92 -9.17
N LEU A 342 -18.96 -20.67 -8.87
CA LEU A 342 -18.03 -19.55 -8.96
C LEU A 342 -16.80 -19.73 -8.06
N ALA A 343 -17.03 -20.09 -6.80
CA ALA A 343 -15.95 -20.30 -5.82
C ALA A 343 -15.01 -21.43 -6.26
N THR A 344 -15.58 -22.53 -6.76
CA THR A 344 -14.84 -23.71 -7.21
C THR A 344 -14.02 -23.37 -8.45
N ALA A 345 -14.64 -22.76 -9.47
CA ALA A 345 -13.95 -22.37 -10.71
C ALA A 345 -12.78 -21.39 -10.46
N GLY A 346 -12.93 -20.45 -9.52
CA GLY A 346 -11.86 -19.54 -9.13
C GLY A 346 -10.66 -20.25 -8.50
N LEU A 347 -10.90 -21.14 -7.53
CA LEU A 347 -9.82 -21.92 -6.92
C LEU A 347 -9.18 -22.88 -7.93
N ASP A 348 -9.97 -23.63 -8.69
CA ASP A 348 -9.46 -24.57 -9.70
C ASP A 348 -8.57 -23.87 -10.72
N LYS A 349 -8.97 -22.69 -11.19
CA LYS A 349 -8.13 -21.88 -12.08
C LYS A 349 -6.81 -21.45 -11.42
N ALA A 350 -6.82 -21.14 -10.11
CA ALA A 350 -5.60 -20.85 -9.38
C ALA A 350 -4.65 -22.06 -9.31
N TYR A 351 -5.18 -23.27 -9.07
CA TYR A 351 -4.37 -24.50 -9.10
C TYR A 351 -3.75 -24.77 -10.47
N GLU A 352 -4.48 -24.48 -11.54
CA GLU A 352 -4.03 -24.66 -12.92
C GLU A 352 -2.93 -23.68 -13.33
N LEU A 353 -3.07 -22.41 -12.94
CA LEU A 353 -2.15 -21.35 -13.37
C LEU A 353 -0.86 -21.32 -12.54
N PHE A 354 -0.94 -21.56 -11.23
CA PHE A 354 0.24 -21.51 -10.38
C PHE A 354 1.21 -22.66 -10.68
N GLN A 355 2.49 -22.39 -10.51
CA GLN A 355 3.57 -23.34 -10.73
C GLN A 355 4.26 -23.68 -9.40
N PHE A 356 4.95 -24.80 -9.37
CA PHE A 356 5.79 -25.20 -8.25
C PHE A 356 7.20 -25.50 -8.76
N VAL A 357 8.20 -24.84 -8.18
CA VAL A 357 9.62 -25.06 -8.50
C VAL A 357 10.21 -25.98 -7.44
N ASN A 358 10.54 -27.20 -7.84
CA ASN A 358 11.11 -28.23 -6.98
C ASN A 358 12.53 -27.87 -6.50
N ALA A 359 13.05 -28.64 -5.55
CA ALA A 359 14.40 -28.45 -5.00
C ALA A 359 15.51 -28.64 -6.05
N ASP A 360 15.26 -29.43 -7.09
CA ASP A 360 16.13 -29.65 -8.25
C ASP A 360 16.03 -28.53 -9.31
N GLY A 361 15.16 -27.54 -9.09
CA GLY A 361 14.91 -26.43 -10.02
C GLY A 361 13.88 -26.74 -11.11
N LYS A 362 13.34 -27.97 -11.18
CA LYS A 362 12.32 -28.32 -12.16
C LYS A 362 10.99 -27.63 -11.83
N THR A 363 10.38 -27.02 -12.84
CA THR A 363 9.06 -26.39 -12.71
C THR A 363 7.96 -27.35 -13.14
N VAL A 364 6.96 -27.55 -12.28
CA VAL A 364 5.74 -28.32 -12.56
C VAL A 364 4.49 -27.48 -12.25
N SER A 365 3.31 -27.91 -12.68
CA SER A 365 2.07 -27.22 -12.29
C SER A 365 1.76 -27.46 -10.80
N PHE A 366 1.16 -26.48 -10.13
CA PHE A 366 0.78 -26.65 -8.73
C PHE A 366 -0.32 -27.70 -8.55
N LYS A 367 -1.25 -27.81 -9.50
CA LYS A 367 -2.24 -28.89 -9.56
C LYS A 367 -1.58 -30.27 -9.56
N GLN A 368 -0.55 -30.47 -10.39
CA GLN A 368 0.17 -31.73 -10.48
C GLN A 368 0.90 -32.06 -9.18
N VAL A 369 1.72 -31.14 -8.64
CA VAL A 369 2.52 -31.44 -7.43
C VAL A 369 1.65 -31.76 -6.22
N MET A 370 0.44 -31.20 -6.13
CA MET A 370 -0.49 -31.49 -5.04
C MET A 370 -1.30 -32.78 -5.28
N SER A 371 -1.33 -33.33 -6.49
CA SER A 371 -1.98 -34.62 -6.78
C SER A 371 -1.11 -35.83 -6.45
N GLU A 372 0.21 -35.63 -6.38
CA GLU A 372 1.19 -36.67 -6.07
C GLU A 372 1.56 -36.60 -4.56
N PRO A 373 1.91 -37.73 -3.91
CA PRO A 373 2.57 -37.72 -2.61
C PRO A 373 3.90 -36.97 -2.68
N SER A 374 4.32 -36.30 -1.60
CA SER A 374 5.66 -35.75 -1.52
C SER A 374 6.70 -36.88 -1.59
N ASN A 375 7.91 -36.57 -2.09
CA ASN A 375 9.06 -37.49 -2.08
C ASN A 375 9.27 -38.16 -0.71
N ASP A 376 10.03 -39.27 -0.67
CA ASP A 376 10.26 -40.10 0.52
C ASP A 376 10.88 -39.40 1.74
N ASP A 377 11.40 -38.18 1.57
CA ASP A 377 11.90 -37.34 2.67
C ASP A 377 10.75 -36.75 3.50
N LYS A 378 10.45 -37.38 4.64
CA LYS A 378 9.38 -37.00 5.58
C LYS A 378 9.91 -36.09 6.69
N PHE A 379 9.03 -35.27 7.27
CA PHE A 379 9.39 -34.54 8.50
C PHE A 379 9.50 -35.52 9.68
N CYS A 380 10.52 -35.32 10.50
CA CYS A 380 10.49 -35.79 11.89
C CYS A 380 9.52 -34.91 12.68
N THR A 381 9.07 -35.40 13.84
CA THR A 381 8.07 -34.69 14.65
C THR A 381 8.66 -34.33 16.01
N GLY A 382 8.66 -33.03 16.31
CA GLY A 382 8.93 -32.53 17.65
C GLY A 382 7.65 -32.44 18.48
N TYR A 383 7.76 -32.73 19.78
CA TYR A 383 6.67 -32.63 20.74
C TYR A 383 7.17 -32.04 22.06
N ILE A 384 6.40 -31.10 22.62
CA ILE A 384 6.63 -30.51 23.93
C ILE A 384 5.30 -30.40 24.66
N LYS A 385 5.24 -30.93 25.89
CA LYS A 385 4.10 -30.77 26.80
C LYS A 385 4.38 -29.62 27.76
N GLY A 386 3.39 -28.76 27.99
CA GLY A 386 3.46 -27.69 28.96
C GLY A 386 3.58 -28.19 30.41
N GLU A 387 4.19 -27.36 31.25
CA GLU A 387 4.54 -27.69 32.63
C GLU A 387 3.48 -27.20 33.64
N LEU A 388 2.57 -26.31 33.23
CA LEU A 388 1.54 -25.79 34.12
C LEU A 388 0.40 -26.79 34.29
N ALA A 389 0.16 -27.20 35.54
CA ALA A 389 -0.91 -28.13 35.89
C ALA A 389 -2.32 -27.52 35.85
N SER A 390 -2.43 -26.20 36.05
CA SER A 390 -3.72 -25.49 36.07
C SER A 390 -4.00 -24.83 34.72
N LYS A 391 -5.18 -25.12 34.16
CA LYS A 391 -5.72 -24.44 32.98
C LYS A 391 -6.71 -23.35 33.42
N SER A 392 -6.76 -22.24 32.68
CA SER A 392 -7.84 -21.27 32.88
C SER A 392 -9.16 -21.87 32.40
N ASN A 393 -10.17 -21.87 33.26
CA ASN A 393 -11.54 -22.28 32.92
C ASN A 393 -12.48 -21.06 32.79
N VAL A 394 -11.93 -19.87 32.61
CA VAL A 394 -12.69 -18.63 32.48
C VAL A 394 -12.26 -17.91 31.22
N LEU A 395 -13.25 -17.48 30.43
CA LEU A 395 -13.02 -16.59 29.29
C LEU A 395 -12.73 -15.18 29.82
N GLU A 396 -11.47 -14.78 29.74
CA GLU A 396 -11.01 -13.43 30.03
C GLU A 396 -10.77 -12.66 28.74
N VAL A 397 -11.19 -11.40 28.70
CA VAL A 397 -11.00 -10.51 27.56
C VAL A 397 -10.31 -9.25 28.04
N GLY A 398 -9.11 -8.96 27.54
CA GLY A 398 -8.48 -7.66 27.74
C GLY A 398 -9.23 -6.58 26.97
N TYR A 399 -9.72 -5.53 27.64
CA TYR A 399 -10.39 -4.38 27.01
C TYR A 399 -10.06 -3.07 27.75
N LYS A 400 -9.52 -2.10 27.02
CA LYS A 400 -9.16 -0.76 27.52
C LYS A 400 -8.33 -0.79 28.83
N GLY A 401 -7.34 -1.68 28.87
CA GLY A 401 -6.42 -1.83 30.01
C GLY A 401 -6.97 -2.61 31.20
N LYS A 402 -8.14 -3.25 31.08
CA LYS A 402 -8.73 -4.12 32.09
C LYS A 402 -8.90 -5.54 31.54
N SER A 403 -8.77 -6.56 32.38
CA SER A 403 -9.25 -7.91 32.07
C SER A 403 -10.70 -8.03 32.55
N ILE A 404 -11.63 -8.33 31.65
CA ILE A 404 -13.06 -8.48 31.96
C ILE A 404 -13.52 -9.91 31.69
N SER A 405 -14.39 -10.43 32.55
CA SER A 405 -14.94 -11.80 32.46
C SER A 405 -16.36 -11.87 33.05
N GLY A 406 -17.01 -13.04 32.94
CA GLY A 406 -18.34 -13.27 33.53
C GLY A 406 -19.40 -12.23 33.13
N GLU A 407 -20.13 -11.71 34.12
CA GLU A 407 -21.19 -10.71 33.90
C GLU A 407 -20.69 -9.35 33.40
N GLU A 408 -19.46 -8.95 33.75
CA GLU A 408 -18.86 -7.71 33.24
C GLU A 408 -18.62 -7.83 31.73
N LEU A 409 -18.10 -8.98 31.29
CA LEU A 409 -17.93 -9.27 29.86
C LEU A 409 -19.26 -9.29 29.12
N LYS A 410 -20.29 -9.98 29.65
CA LYS A 410 -21.63 -9.98 29.03
C LYS A 410 -22.20 -8.57 28.90
N SER A 411 -22.05 -7.75 29.93
CA SER A 411 -22.50 -6.35 29.92
C SER A 411 -21.75 -5.52 28.87
N GLN A 412 -20.44 -5.73 28.72
CA GLN A 412 -19.64 -5.06 27.71
C GLN A 412 -20.00 -5.51 26.28
N VAL A 413 -20.27 -6.80 26.07
CA VAL A 413 -20.73 -7.35 24.79
C VAL A 413 -22.06 -6.71 24.37
N LYS A 414 -23.03 -6.58 25.28
CA LYS A 414 -24.30 -5.87 25.01
C LYS A 414 -24.07 -4.43 24.57
N LYS A 415 -23.15 -3.70 25.21
CA LYS A 415 -22.76 -2.33 24.80
C LYS A 415 -22.19 -2.29 23.38
N TRP A 416 -21.39 -3.28 22.98
CA TRP A 416 -20.87 -3.37 21.61
C TRP A 416 -21.98 -3.63 20.58
N VAL A 417 -22.94 -4.50 20.88
CA VAL A 417 -24.11 -4.75 20.02
C VAL A 417 -24.96 -3.49 19.90
N GLU A 418 -25.31 -2.85 21.01
CA GLU A 418 -26.12 -1.63 21.05
C GLU A 418 -25.47 -0.46 20.31
N TYR A 419 -24.17 -0.27 20.49
CA TYR A 419 -23.42 0.75 19.77
C TYR A 419 -23.30 0.43 18.28
N GLY A 420 -23.31 -0.85 17.91
CA GLY A 420 -23.23 -1.33 16.53
C GLY A 420 -21.80 -1.61 16.07
N THR A 421 -20.87 -1.90 16.98
CA THR A 421 -19.51 -2.33 16.62
C THR A 421 -19.47 -3.79 16.20
N ILE A 422 -20.43 -4.60 16.65
CA ILE A 422 -20.58 -6.02 16.33
C ILE A 422 -22.02 -6.35 15.97
N GLU A 423 -22.23 -7.43 15.23
CA GLU A 423 -23.57 -7.95 14.97
C GLU A 423 -24.12 -8.73 16.19
N PRO A 424 -25.45 -8.76 16.41
CA PRO A 424 -26.05 -9.49 17.53
C PRO A 424 -25.59 -10.94 17.64
N SER A 425 -25.46 -11.64 16.50
CA SER A 425 -25.00 -13.03 16.45
C SER A 425 -23.57 -13.23 16.97
N ALA A 426 -22.70 -12.23 16.84
CA ALA A 426 -21.37 -12.25 17.46
C ALA A 426 -21.45 -12.08 18.97
N GLY A 427 -22.34 -11.18 19.43
CA GLY A 427 -22.60 -10.99 20.86
C GLY A 427 -23.14 -12.25 21.52
N ASP A 428 -24.13 -12.88 20.90
CA ASP A 428 -24.73 -14.13 21.38
C ASP A 428 -23.70 -15.27 21.44
N ALA A 429 -22.80 -15.37 20.46
CA ALA A 429 -21.73 -16.38 20.46
C ALA A 429 -20.74 -16.18 21.62
N ILE A 430 -20.31 -14.94 21.88
CA ILE A 430 -19.40 -14.63 22.99
C ILE A 430 -20.08 -14.92 24.33
N ILE A 431 -21.34 -14.48 24.49
CA ILE A 431 -22.12 -14.72 25.71
C ILE A 431 -22.34 -16.23 25.93
N ALA A 432 -22.66 -16.98 24.87
CA ALA A 432 -22.84 -18.43 24.96
C ALA A 432 -21.57 -19.16 25.41
N CYS A 433 -20.39 -18.69 25.02
CA CYS A 433 -19.12 -19.21 25.55
C CYS A 433 -18.92 -18.91 27.04
N VAL A 434 -19.36 -17.75 27.52
CA VAL A 434 -19.34 -17.44 28.96
C VAL A 434 -20.32 -18.33 29.73
N ASP A 435 -21.50 -18.57 29.15
CA ASP A 435 -22.56 -19.39 29.76
C ASP A 435 -22.26 -20.90 29.72
N ASN A 436 -21.29 -21.32 28.91
CA ASN A 436 -20.88 -22.73 28.77
C ASN A 436 -19.36 -22.88 29.01
N PRO A 437 -18.88 -22.81 30.27
CA PRO A 437 -17.45 -22.94 30.59
C PRO A 437 -16.80 -24.24 30.10
N GLN A 438 -17.57 -25.30 29.87
CA GLN A 438 -17.09 -26.54 29.29
C GLN A 438 -16.66 -26.40 27.81
N TRP A 439 -17.10 -25.36 27.09
CA TRP A 439 -16.70 -25.14 25.68
C TRP A 439 -15.29 -24.59 25.52
N ILE A 440 -14.70 -24.06 26.60
CA ILE A 440 -13.32 -23.56 26.62
C ILE A 440 -12.32 -24.60 27.17
N ASP A 441 -12.80 -25.81 27.50
CA ASP A 441 -11.92 -26.95 27.74
C ASP A 441 -11.44 -27.54 26.41
N LEU A 442 -10.16 -27.33 26.10
CA LEU A 442 -9.57 -27.71 24.82
C LEU A 442 -8.63 -28.92 24.93
N SER A 443 -8.57 -29.59 26.09
CA SER A 443 -7.60 -30.66 26.35
C SER A 443 -7.65 -31.83 25.37
N ASP A 444 -8.82 -32.11 24.77
CA ASP A 444 -9.00 -33.17 23.77
C ASP A 444 -9.01 -32.67 22.32
N ARG A 445 -8.83 -31.36 22.11
CA ARG A 445 -8.91 -30.71 20.79
C ARG A 445 -7.52 -30.52 20.20
N TYR A 446 -7.41 -30.76 18.89
CA TYR A 446 -6.18 -30.60 18.12
C TYR A 446 -6.33 -29.45 17.11
N PHE A 447 -5.52 -28.42 17.28
CA PHE A 447 -5.54 -27.21 16.44
C PHE A 447 -4.29 -27.15 15.57
N VAL A 448 -4.46 -27.21 14.26
CA VAL A 448 -3.37 -26.98 13.31
C VAL A 448 -3.31 -25.49 13.00
N LEU A 449 -2.20 -24.82 13.31
CA LEU A 449 -2.02 -23.40 13.04
C LEU A 449 -1.04 -23.20 11.88
N LEU A 450 -1.57 -22.88 10.69
CA LEU A 450 -0.77 -22.48 9.54
C LEU A 450 -0.37 -21.00 9.72
N GLY A 451 0.86 -20.77 10.18
CA GLY A 451 1.34 -19.48 10.66
C GLY A 451 1.16 -19.31 12.17
N ALA A 452 1.62 -20.28 12.97
CA ALA A 452 1.45 -20.33 14.43
C ALA A 452 1.98 -19.08 15.16
N GLY A 453 3.04 -18.45 14.65
CA GLY A 453 3.65 -17.23 15.19
C GLY A 453 2.99 -15.92 14.73
N SER A 454 1.85 -15.99 14.03
CA SER A 454 1.07 -14.83 13.60
C SER A 454 0.52 -14.04 14.79
N ALA A 455 0.57 -12.71 14.72
CA ALA A 455 0.14 -11.82 15.81
C ALA A 455 -1.37 -11.91 16.11
N MET A 456 -2.18 -12.25 15.10
CA MET A 456 -3.63 -12.46 15.24
C MET A 456 -4.01 -13.93 15.39
N GLY A 457 -3.02 -14.84 15.40
CA GLY A 457 -3.29 -16.25 15.62
C GLY A 457 -3.68 -16.53 17.08
N PRO A 458 -4.54 -17.52 17.35
CA PRO A 458 -5.01 -17.81 18.70
C PRO A 458 -4.01 -18.63 19.52
N PHE A 459 -2.73 -18.74 19.10
CA PHE A 459 -1.72 -19.60 19.74
C PHE A 459 -1.67 -19.39 21.26
N GLU A 460 -1.56 -18.15 21.68
CA GLU A 460 -1.46 -17.76 23.09
C GLU A 460 -2.65 -18.25 23.93
N ILE A 461 -3.86 -18.03 23.42
CA ILE A 461 -5.10 -18.41 24.09
C ILE A 461 -5.23 -19.94 24.12
N LEU A 462 -4.96 -20.62 23.00
CA LEU A 462 -5.03 -22.08 22.91
C LEU A 462 -4.07 -22.75 23.89
N MET A 463 -2.84 -22.26 24.02
CA MET A 463 -1.86 -22.79 24.98
C MET A 463 -2.33 -22.57 26.42
N SER A 464 -2.91 -21.41 26.75
CA SER A 464 -3.43 -21.10 28.09
C SER A 464 -4.65 -21.92 28.50
N LEU A 465 -5.43 -22.41 27.52
CA LEU A 465 -6.62 -23.22 27.72
C LEU A 465 -6.34 -24.74 27.62
N GLY A 466 -5.06 -25.12 27.51
CA GLY A 466 -4.66 -26.53 27.51
C GLY A 466 -4.91 -27.26 26.19
N ALA A 467 -4.98 -26.56 25.06
CA ALA A 467 -5.17 -27.19 23.75
C ALA A 467 -3.92 -27.97 23.28
N ASN A 468 -4.12 -28.89 22.32
CA ASN A 468 -3.02 -29.52 21.58
C ASN A 468 -2.80 -28.76 20.27
N VAL A 469 -1.70 -28.03 20.16
CA VAL A 469 -1.40 -27.19 19.00
C VAL A 469 -0.39 -27.88 18.08
N VAL A 470 -0.78 -28.16 16.84
CA VAL A 470 0.12 -28.54 15.76
C VAL A 470 0.59 -27.26 15.05
N ALA A 471 1.81 -26.82 15.33
CA ALA A 471 2.35 -25.55 14.85
C ALA A 471 3.07 -25.72 13.50
N VAL A 472 2.67 -24.91 12.52
CA VAL A 472 3.36 -24.76 11.23
C VAL A 472 3.81 -23.31 11.11
N ASP A 473 5.12 -23.09 11.07
CA ASP A 473 5.73 -21.78 10.84
C ASP A 473 7.15 -21.92 10.26
N LEU A 474 7.71 -20.81 9.81
CA LEU A 474 9.01 -20.74 9.14
C LEU A 474 10.13 -21.36 10.00
N ASP A 475 11.07 -21.98 9.31
CA ASP A 475 12.32 -22.57 9.80
C ASP A 475 13.32 -21.51 10.29
N ARG A 476 12.91 -20.73 11.30
CA ARG A 476 13.71 -19.68 11.93
C ARG A 476 13.81 -19.92 13.42
N ASP A 477 15.04 -20.03 13.90
CA ASP A 477 15.40 -20.29 15.30
C ASP A 477 14.60 -19.45 16.31
N PHE A 478 14.50 -18.13 16.10
CA PHE A 478 13.83 -17.23 17.03
C PHE A 478 12.31 -17.45 17.11
N ILE A 479 11.67 -17.97 16.04
CA ILE A 479 10.24 -18.29 16.05
C ILE A 479 10.02 -19.50 16.96
N TRP A 480 10.81 -20.56 16.77
CA TRP A 480 10.69 -21.81 17.53
C TRP A 480 11.10 -21.65 18.98
N LYS A 481 12.18 -20.89 19.24
CA LYS A 481 12.55 -20.48 20.61
C LYS A 481 11.39 -19.81 21.32
N ARG A 482 10.68 -18.90 20.67
CA ARG A 482 9.50 -18.22 21.24
C ARG A 482 8.33 -19.20 21.47
N LEU A 483 7.94 -19.97 20.45
CA LEU A 483 6.77 -20.85 20.52
C LEU A 483 6.98 -22.00 21.54
N ILE A 484 8.15 -22.63 21.55
CA ILE A 484 8.47 -23.74 22.45
C ILE A 484 8.58 -23.26 23.90
N ASN A 485 9.28 -22.15 24.14
CA ASN A 485 9.33 -21.58 25.50
C ASN A 485 7.94 -21.19 25.99
N ARG A 486 7.08 -20.66 25.13
CA ARG A 486 5.71 -20.36 25.50
C ARG A 486 4.92 -21.61 25.82
N ALA A 487 5.11 -22.68 25.05
CA ALA A 487 4.42 -23.93 25.28
C ALA A 487 4.82 -24.60 26.59
N ARG A 488 6.11 -24.60 26.94
CA ARG A 488 6.59 -25.08 28.26
C ARG A 488 5.92 -24.32 29.41
N ASN A 489 5.81 -22.99 29.28
CA ASN A 489 5.16 -22.11 30.25
C ASN A 489 3.63 -22.04 30.11
N SER A 490 2.98 -23.13 29.70
CA SER A 490 1.53 -23.20 29.50
C SER A 490 0.96 -24.53 29.97
N SER A 491 -0.37 -24.68 29.90
CA SER A 491 -1.06 -25.94 30.19
C SER A 491 -1.30 -26.81 28.95
N GLY A 492 -1.01 -26.29 27.75
CA GLY A 492 -1.22 -27.00 26.48
C GLY A 492 -0.02 -27.82 26.01
N SER A 493 -0.12 -28.39 24.82
CA SER A 493 0.98 -29.10 24.15
C SER A 493 1.24 -28.51 22.77
N ILE A 494 2.48 -28.62 22.30
CA ILE A 494 2.87 -28.23 20.94
C ILE A 494 3.52 -29.40 20.21
N THR A 495 3.07 -29.64 18.98
CA THR A 495 3.64 -30.59 18.02
C THR A 495 4.09 -29.81 16.79
N PHE A 496 5.29 -30.07 16.27
CA PHE A 496 5.86 -29.27 15.18
C PHE A 496 6.78 -30.11 14.27
N PRO A 497 6.94 -29.72 12.99
CA PRO A 497 7.81 -30.45 12.06
C PRO A 497 9.28 -30.17 12.35
N MET A 498 10.13 -31.18 12.13
CA MET A 498 11.58 -31.09 12.28
C MET A 498 12.29 -31.75 11.10
N THR A 499 13.52 -31.31 10.82
CA THR A 499 14.40 -31.89 9.79
C THR A 499 15.17 -33.12 10.25
N LYS A 500 15.20 -33.38 11.57
CA LYS A 500 15.79 -34.58 12.18
C LYS A 500 15.04 -34.97 13.45
N GLU A 501 15.28 -36.18 13.94
CA GLU A 501 14.62 -36.70 15.15
C GLU A 501 14.92 -35.83 16.37
N GLN A 502 13.89 -35.55 17.19
CA GLN A 502 14.03 -34.71 18.39
C GLN A 502 15.05 -35.30 19.37
N SER A 503 15.09 -36.62 19.53
CA SER A 503 16.05 -37.35 20.37
C SER A 503 17.51 -37.23 19.90
N SER A 504 17.74 -36.80 18.66
CA SER A 504 19.08 -36.58 18.09
C SER A 504 19.60 -35.15 18.24
N CYS A 505 18.82 -34.27 18.88
CA CYS A 505 19.25 -32.91 19.19
C CYS A 505 20.07 -32.91 20.48
N LYS A 506 21.25 -32.28 20.45
CA LYS A 506 22.15 -32.15 21.61
C LYS A 506 21.57 -31.25 22.70
N ASP A 507 20.92 -30.17 22.26
CA ASP A 507 20.34 -29.14 23.11
C ASP A 507 19.15 -28.46 22.41
N ASP A 508 18.52 -27.55 23.14
CA ASP A 508 17.40 -26.75 22.66
C ASP A 508 17.76 -25.85 21.48
N GLU A 509 18.98 -25.30 21.43
CA GLU A 509 19.40 -24.40 20.35
C GLU A 509 19.53 -25.15 19.02
N GLU A 510 20.00 -26.41 19.05
CA GLU A 510 19.99 -27.29 17.90
C GLU A 510 18.55 -27.70 17.51
N MET A 511 17.69 -28.00 18.50
CA MET A 511 16.27 -28.28 18.24
C MET A 511 15.60 -27.09 17.53
N TYR A 512 15.83 -25.85 17.97
CA TYR A 512 15.25 -24.65 17.33
C TYR A 512 15.71 -24.47 15.88
N LYS A 513 16.98 -24.77 15.58
CA LYS A 513 17.53 -24.69 14.22
C LYS A 513 16.97 -25.75 13.27
N CYS A 514 16.62 -26.92 13.82
CA CYS A 514 16.05 -28.02 13.05
C CYS A 514 14.51 -28.01 13.01
N SER A 515 13.85 -27.04 13.66
CA SER A 515 12.40 -26.94 13.73
C SER A 515 11.82 -26.07 12.63
N GLY A 516 10.62 -26.43 12.18
CA GLY A 516 9.80 -25.66 11.26
C GLY A 516 9.87 -26.09 9.82
N CYS A 517 9.12 -25.37 9.00
CA CYS A 517 8.96 -25.64 7.59
C CYS A 517 8.44 -24.40 6.85
N ASN A 518 8.44 -24.45 5.53
CA ASN A 518 8.05 -23.32 4.69
C ASN A 518 6.85 -23.65 3.82
N LEU A 519 5.75 -22.94 4.04
CA LEU A 519 4.49 -23.11 3.31
C LEU A 519 4.63 -22.96 1.79
N PHE A 520 5.66 -22.29 1.29
CA PHE A 520 5.92 -22.18 -0.15
C PHE A 520 6.69 -23.37 -0.70
N THR A 521 7.81 -23.70 -0.07
CA THR A 521 8.77 -24.67 -0.62
C THR A 521 8.44 -26.11 -0.25
N GLU A 522 7.59 -26.31 0.76
CA GLU A 522 7.31 -27.62 1.35
C GLU A 522 5.80 -27.89 1.48
N THR A 523 4.94 -27.18 0.74
CA THR A 523 3.48 -27.36 0.79
C THR A 523 3.03 -28.83 0.69
N PRO A 524 3.53 -29.64 -0.27
CA PRO A 524 3.13 -31.06 -0.38
C PRO A 524 3.58 -31.88 0.85
N LYS A 525 4.81 -31.64 1.33
CA LYS A 525 5.40 -32.32 2.49
C LYS A 525 4.64 -32.01 3.79
N ILE A 526 4.23 -30.75 3.97
CA ILE A 526 3.40 -30.32 5.11
C ILE A 526 2.03 -31.01 5.05
N ARG A 527 1.40 -31.04 3.87
CA ARG A 527 0.11 -31.72 3.64
C ARG A 527 0.20 -33.22 4.00
N ASP A 528 1.23 -33.92 3.55
CA ASP A 528 1.38 -35.36 3.83
C ASP A 528 1.67 -35.64 5.31
N TRP A 529 2.54 -34.83 5.92
CA TRP A 529 2.81 -34.92 7.36
C TRP A 529 1.54 -34.73 8.20
N LEU A 530 0.74 -33.70 7.91
CA LEU A 530 -0.51 -33.44 8.63
C LEU A 530 -1.58 -34.53 8.37
N VAL A 531 -1.62 -35.13 7.18
CA VAL A 531 -2.52 -36.27 6.90
C VAL A 531 -2.13 -37.48 7.75
N GLY A 532 -0.84 -37.76 7.92
CA GLY A 532 -0.35 -38.90 8.72
C GLY A 532 -0.31 -38.66 10.24
N LEU A 533 -0.29 -37.40 10.68
CA LEU A 533 -0.18 -37.05 12.09
C LEU A 533 -1.51 -37.28 12.84
N TYR A 534 -1.48 -38.00 13.97
CA TYR A 534 -2.64 -38.30 14.81
C TYR A 534 -3.90 -38.74 14.02
N PRO A 535 -3.88 -39.83 13.25
CA PRO A 535 -4.91 -40.18 12.27
C PRO A 535 -6.34 -40.26 12.84
N GLU A 536 -6.47 -40.68 14.10
CA GLU A 536 -7.77 -40.83 14.79
C GLU A 536 -8.31 -39.53 15.41
N LYS A 537 -7.54 -38.43 15.37
CA LYS A 537 -7.91 -37.16 16.02
C LYS A 537 -8.45 -36.15 15.00
N PRO A 538 -9.62 -35.54 15.23
CA PRO A 538 -10.15 -34.50 14.36
C PRO A 538 -9.32 -33.22 14.51
N PHE A 539 -9.02 -32.57 13.38
CA PHE A 539 -8.25 -31.33 13.36
C PHE A 539 -9.13 -30.12 13.14
N THR A 540 -8.87 -29.05 13.90
CA THR A 540 -9.32 -27.70 13.56
C THR A 540 -8.15 -26.96 12.92
N VAL A 541 -8.22 -26.70 11.62
CA VAL A 541 -7.13 -26.09 10.84
C VAL A 541 -7.38 -24.61 10.67
N GLY A 542 -6.51 -23.79 11.26
CA GLY A 542 -6.57 -22.34 11.19
C GLY A 542 -5.52 -21.75 10.24
N SER A 543 -5.97 -20.89 9.33
CA SER A 543 -5.12 -20.24 8.32
C SER A 543 -4.77 -18.80 8.74
N TYR A 544 -3.63 -18.61 9.42
CA TYR A 544 -3.23 -17.34 10.03
C TYR A 544 -1.99 -16.70 9.39
N ALA A 545 -1.31 -17.39 8.48
CA ALA A 545 -0.15 -16.86 7.76
C ALA A 545 -0.56 -15.67 6.87
N TYR A 546 0.21 -14.59 6.95
CA TYR A 546 -0.06 -13.33 6.26
C TYR A 546 1.22 -12.74 5.67
N LEU A 547 1.13 -12.26 4.43
CA LEU A 547 2.23 -11.61 3.71
C LEU A 547 1.69 -10.41 2.91
N ASN A 548 2.59 -9.59 2.38
CA ASN A 548 2.22 -8.42 1.59
C ASN A 548 2.20 -8.72 0.08
N GLY A 549 1.24 -8.11 -0.63
CA GLY A 549 1.20 -8.13 -2.10
C GLY A 549 1.06 -9.53 -2.69
N ALA A 550 1.85 -9.84 -3.73
CA ALA A 550 1.73 -11.07 -4.50
C ALA A 550 2.02 -12.35 -3.67
N LEU A 551 2.91 -12.25 -2.68
CA LEU A 551 3.23 -13.35 -1.77
C LEU A 551 2.03 -13.78 -0.91
N HIS A 552 1.09 -12.87 -0.65
CA HIS A 552 -0.12 -13.19 0.12
C HIS A 552 -1.03 -14.17 -0.60
N VAL A 553 -1.15 -14.03 -1.92
CA VAL A 553 -1.95 -14.94 -2.75
C VAL A 553 -1.29 -16.33 -2.77
N GLN A 554 0.05 -16.37 -2.95
CA GLN A 554 0.82 -17.63 -2.88
C GLN A 554 0.59 -18.34 -1.54
N VAL A 555 0.69 -17.64 -0.41
CA VAL A 555 0.59 -18.33 0.91
C VAL A 555 -0.85 -18.76 1.17
N SER A 556 -1.82 -17.99 0.71
CA SER A 556 -3.24 -18.36 0.78
C SER A 556 -3.54 -19.61 -0.04
N LEU A 557 -2.96 -19.74 -1.24
CA LEU A 557 -3.12 -20.92 -2.08
C LEU A 557 -2.40 -22.15 -1.50
N ALA A 558 -1.22 -21.98 -0.89
CA ALA A 558 -0.55 -23.06 -0.17
C ALA A 558 -1.40 -23.58 1.00
N MET A 559 -1.92 -22.67 1.83
CA MET A 559 -2.82 -23.04 2.93
C MET A 559 -4.12 -23.65 2.41
N ASP A 560 -4.66 -23.15 1.29
CA ASP A 560 -5.86 -23.71 0.64
C ASP A 560 -5.67 -25.19 0.28
N ALA A 561 -4.51 -25.52 -0.31
CA ALA A 561 -4.20 -26.90 -0.71
C ALA A 561 -4.07 -27.85 0.47
N ILE A 562 -3.47 -27.40 1.57
CA ILE A 562 -3.41 -28.16 2.81
C ILE A 562 -4.84 -28.33 3.39
N CYS A 563 -5.62 -27.25 3.48
CA CYS A 563 -6.98 -27.30 4.03
C CYS A 563 -7.91 -28.21 3.21
N ARG A 564 -7.87 -28.11 1.88
CA ARG A 564 -8.65 -28.96 0.95
C ARG A 564 -8.37 -30.43 1.21
N ASP A 565 -7.10 -30.82 1.15
CA ASP A 565 -6.69 -32.21 1.29
C ASP A 565 -6.98 -32.75 2.69
N LEU A 566 -6.84 -31.95 3.75
CA LEU A 566 -7.23 -32.36 5.11
C LEU A 566 -8.74 -32.51 5.27
N CYS A 567 -9.55 -31.68 4.62
CA CYS A 567 -11.01 -31.84 4.61
C CYS A 567 -11.43 -33.09 3.84
N ASP A 568 -10.79 -33.37 2.70
CA ASP A 568 -11.14 -34.51 1.86
C ASP A 568 -10.61 -35.86 2.43
N LYS A 569 -9.42 -35.86 3.06
CA LYS A 569 -8.74 -37.09 3.52
C LYS A 569 -8.96 -37.42 4.99
N ARG A 570 -9.34 -36.46 5.84
CA ARG A 570 -9.53 -36.69 7.29
C ARG A 570 -10.96 -36.39 7.73
N LYS A 571 -11.58 -37.34 8.43
CA LYS A 571 -12.93 -37.17 8.98
C LYS A 571 -12.92 -36.18 10.15
N GLY A 572 -13.95 -35.34 10.23
CA GLY A 572 -14.14 -34.39 11.33
C GLY A 572 -13.22 -33.16 11.26
N THR A 573 -12.52 -32.94 10.14
CA THR A 573 -11.75 -31.70 9.92
C THR A 573 -12.67 -30.48 9.92
N SER A 574 -12.29 -29.48 10.70
CA SER A 574 -12.94 -28.17 10.77
C SER A 574 -11.97 -27.09 10.33
N LEU A 575 -12.46 -26.00 9.74
CA LEU A 575 -11.63 -24.89 9.29
C LEU A 575 -11.89 -23.62 10.11
N ALA A 576 -10.83 -22.85 10.35
CA ALA A 576 -10.89 -21.57 11.04
C ALA A 576 -10.20 -20.45 10.23
N TYR A 577 -10.89 -19.33 10.04
CA TYR A 577 -10.38 -18.15 9.35
C TYR A 577 -10.71 -16.88 10.12
N LEU A 578 -9.80 -15.90 10.06
CA LEU A 578 -10.08 -14.52 10.45
C LEU A 578 -10.30 -13.70 9.19
N CYS A 579 -11.56 -13.41 8.90
CA CYS A 579 -11.97 -12.60 7.78
C CYS A 579 -11.71 -11.12 8.09
N THR A 580 -11.28 -10.39 7.07
CA THR A 580 -11.04 -8.94 7.17
C THR A 580 -12.34 -8.17 7.01
N PRO A 581 -12.56 -7.04 7.72
CA PRO A 581 -13.69 -6.16 7.46
C PRO A 581 -13.51 -5.38 6.16
N THR A 582 -12.32 -5.41 5.55
CA THR A 582 -11.98 -4.71 4.30
C THR A 582 -12.21 -5.56 3.04
N ASP A 583 -13.28 -6.36 3.02
CA ASP A 583 -13.70 -7.16 1.88
C ASP A 583 -15.21 -6.97 1.62
N LEU A 584 -15.75 -7.56 0.55
CA LEU A 584 -17.18 -7.59 0.28
C LEU A 584 -17.84 -8.76 1.02
N HIS A 585 -18.81 -8.43 1.87
CA HIS A 585 -19.54 -9.38 2.71
C HIS A 585 -21.05 -9.19 2.55
N LEU A 586 -21.79 -10.31 2.63
CA LEU A 586 -23.22 -10.21 2.90
C LEU A 586 -23.43 -9.79 4.34
N ILE A 587 -24.41 -8.93 4.58
CA ILE A 587 -24.71 -8.36 5.88
C ILE A 587 -26.20 -8.56 6.22
N PRO A 588 -26.56 -8.56 7.52
CA PRO A 588 -27.96 -8.51 7.92
C PRO A 588 -28.65 -7.23 7.43
N LYS A 589 -29.97 -7.30 7.21
CA LYS A 589 -30.77 -6.14 6.80
C LYS A 589 -30.70 -5.01 7.84
N GLU A 590 -30.62 -5.37 9.11
CA GLU A 590 -30.50 -4.44 10.24
C GLU A 590 -29.21 -3.62 10.17
N ALA A 591 -28.12 -4.23 9.67
CA ALA A 591 -26.86 -3.53 9.50
C ALA A 591 -26.93 -2.53 8.33
N HIS A 592 -27.54 -2.93 7.21
CA HIS A 592 -27.82 -2.05 6.08
C HIS A 592 -28.69 -0.85 6.48
N ASP A 593 -29.79 -1.11 7.20
CA ASP A 593 -30.72 -0.06 7.63
C ASP A 593 -30.09 0.89 8.64
N ALA A 594 -29.23 0.38 9.53
CA ALA A 594 -28.43 1.20 10.43
C ALA A 594 -27.46 2.12 9.66
N ALA A 595 -26.78 1.61 8.63
CA ALA A 595 -25.93 2.42 7.76
C ALA A 595 -26.71 3.53 7.05
N ALA A 596 -27.89 3.22 6.51
CA ALA A 596 -28.77 4.19 5.87
C ALA A 596 -29.27 5.27 6.86
N LYS A 597 -29.61 4.88 8.09
CA LYS A 597 -29.99 5.81 9.18
C LYS A 597 -28.81 6.72 9.55
N ASN A 598 -27.62 6.14 9.75
CA ASN A 598 -26.41 6.89 10.07
C ASN A 598 -26.05 7.85 8.95
N TYR A 599 -26.23 7.48 7.68
CA TYR A 599 -26.01 8.41 6.57
C TYR A 599 -26.92 9.64 6.64
N LYS A 600 -28.21 9.48 6.97
CA LYS A 600 -29.14 10.62 7.13
C LYS A 600 -28.72 11.59 8.24
N GLU A 601 -28.06 11.09 9.29
CA GLU A 601 -27.50 11.93 10.36
C GLU A 601 -26.17 12.58 9.96
N PHE A 602 -25.21 11.78 9.49
CA PHE A 602 -23.84 12.23 9.20
C PHE A 602 -23.76 13.16 7.98
N SER A 603 -24.59 12.94 6.96
CA SER A 603 -24.60 13.79 5.76
C SER A 603 -24.93 15.25 6.04
N LYS A 604 -25.60 15.54 7.17
CA LYS A 604 -25.96 16.90 7.61
C LYS A 604 -24.84 17.58 8.41
N LYS A 605 -23.79 16.86 8.82
CA LYS A 605 -22.70 17.43 9.61
C LYS A 605 -21.83 18.33 8.74
N LEU A 606 -21.51 19.51 9.25
CA LEU A 606 -20.80 20.56 8.50
C LEU A 606 -19.45 20.07 7.96
N TYR A 607 -18.69 19.32 8.76
CA TYR A 607 -17.41 18.75 8.31
C TYR A 607 -17.58 17.73 7.17
N CYS A 608 -18.67 16.94 7.14
CA CYS A 608 -18.92 16.01 6.03
C CYS A 608 -19.24 16.76 4.73
N MET A 609 -19.93 17.90 4.82
CA MET A 609 -20.16 18.78 3.66
C MET A 609 -18.84 19.38 3.14
N PHE A 610 -17.99 19.89 4.04
CA PHE A 610 -16.66 20.39 3.68
C PHE A 610 -15.76 19.32 3.07
N VAL A 611 -15.71 18.12 3.65
CA VAL A 611 -14.91 17.01 3.13
C VAL A 611 -15.37 16.62 1.71
N LYS A 612 -16.68 16.57 1.45
CA LYS A 612 -17.20 16.30 0.09
C LYS A 612 -16.85 17.40 -0.90
N LEU A 613 -16.87 18.67 -0.46
CA LEU A 613 -16.46 19.80 -1.29
C LEU A 613 -14.97 19.72 -1.66
N LEU A 614 -14.10 19.41 -0.69
CA LEU A 614 -12.66 19.36 -0.87
C LEU A 614 -12.16 18.12 -1.63
N LEU A 615 -12.65 16.93 -1.27
CA LEU A 615 -12.14 15.65 -1.80
C LEU A 615 -13.01 15.08 -2.94
N GLY A 616 -14.12 15.74 -3.26
CA GLY A 616 -15.01 15.38 -4.36
C GLY A 616 -15.72 14.04 -4.17
N LYS A 617 -16.18 13.47 -5.30
CA LYS A 617 -17.05 12.27 -5.34
C LYS A 617 -16.41 10.98 -4.82
N ARG A 618 -15.09 10.98 -4.55
CA ARG A 618 -14.39 9.80 -4.04
C ARG A 618 -14.51 9.66 -2.52
N ALA A 619 -14.76 10.75 -1.79
CA ALA A 619 -14.92 10.74 -0.34
C ALA A 619 -16.38 10.52 0.09
N LEU A 620 -16.56 9.95 1.29
CA LEU A 620 -17.86 9.80 1.96
C LEU A 620 -18.94 9.14 1.08
N ARG A 621 -18.57 8.02 0.45
CA ARG A 621 -19.47 7.20 -0.38
C ARG A 621 -20.40 6.40 0.52
N ARG A 622 -21.68 6.35 0.14
CA ARG A 622 -22.73 5.64 0.90
C ARG A 622 -22.40 4.17 1.07
N ASN A 623 -22.51 3.69 2.30
CA ASN A 623 -22.32 2.29 2.64
C ASN A 623 -23.56 1.43 2.34
N ASP A 624 -24.75 2.04 2.38
CA ASP A 624 -26.03 1.40 2.09
C ASP A 624 -26.23 1.23 0.58
N LYS A 625 -26.00 0.00 0.08
CA LYS A 625 -26.16 -0.38 -1.32
C LYS A 625 -27.54 -0.94 -1.59
N LYS A 626 -28.00 -0.83 -2.84
CA LYS A 626 -29.24 -1.50 -3.25
C LYS A 626 -29.12 -3.01 -3.01
N PRO A 627 -30.15 -3.65 -2.45
CA PRO A 627 -30.14 -5.10 -2.26
C PRO A 627 -30.08 -5.83 -3.60
N VAL A 628 -29.60 -7.07 -3.56
CA VAL A 628 -29.51 -7.96 -4.71
C VAL A 628 -30.56 -9.06 -4.56
N GLU A 629 -31.46 -9.16 -5.52
CA GLU A 629 -32.43 -10.26 -5.56
C GLU A 629 -31.76 -11.57 -5.98
N GLY A 630 -32.10 -12.65 -5.29
CA GLY A 630 -31.69 -14.02 -5.63
C GLY A 630 -32.55 -15.09 -4.95
N ASN A 631 -32.18 -16.35 -5.14
CA ASN A 631 -32.86 -17.47 -4.51
C ASN A 631 -32.72 -17.37 -2.98
N GLY A 632 -33.85 -17.27 -2.27
CA GLY A 632 -33.88 -17.06 -0.83
C GLY A 632 -34.15 -15.62 -0.39
N GLY A 633 -34.40 -14.70 -1.33
CA GLY A 633 -34.91 -13.36 -1.07
C GLY A 633 -33.94 -12.24 -1.45
N GLU A 634 -34.09 -11.10 -0.81
CA GLU A 634 -33.18 -9.96 -0.96
C GLU A 634 -31.92 -10.16 -0.11
N PHE A 635 -30.75 -10.02 -0.74
CA PHE A 635 -29.47 -10.04 -0.06
C PHE A 635 -28.88 -8.63 0.05
N TYR A 636 -28.40 -8.30 1.24
CA TYR A 636 -27.75 -7.02 1.54
C TYR A 636 -26.25 -7.25 1.64
N TYR A 637 -25.44 -6.28 1.20
CA TYR A 637 -23.99 -6.40 1.23
C TYR A 637 -23.30 -5.07 1.55
N VAL A 638 -22.07 -5.17 2.04
CA VAL A 638 -21.17 -4.04 2.31
C VAL A 638 -19.99 -4.05 1.35
N ASN A 639 -19.59 -2.89 0.83
CA ASN A 639 -18.34 -2.75 0.09
C ASN A 639 -17.21 -2.29 1.01
N GLY A 640 -16.51 -3.25 1.61
CA GLY A 640 -15.33 -3.00 2.44
C GLY A 640 -14.02 -2.87 1.66
N ILE A 641 -14.00 -2.98 0.32
CA ILE A 641 -12.76 -3.05 -0.45
C ILE A 641 -11.95 -1.76 -0.28
N SER A 642 -10.77 -1.91 0.33
CA SER A 642 -9.79 -0.84 0.42
C SER A 642 -8.85 -0.88 -0.78
N VAL A 643 -8.90 0.16 -1.61
CA VAL A 643 -7.98 0.32 -2.73
C VAL A 643 -6.55 0.44 -2.20
N ALA A 644 -6.33 1.01 -1.02
CA ALA A 644 -5.00 1.11 -0.43
C ALA A 644 -4.34 -0.27 -0.19
N GLN A 645 -5.11 -1.29 0.20
CA GLN A 645 -4.62 -2.68 0.38
C GLN A 645 -4.25 -3.35 -0.96
N GLY A 646 -4.94 -2.99 -2.03
CA GLY A 646 -4.65 -3.42 -3.39
C GLY A 646 -5.24 -4.79 -3.79
N PRO A 647 -5.17 -5.14 -5.09
CA PRO A 647 -5.89 -6.28 -5.66
C PRO A 647 -5.41 -7.64 -5.15
N ASN A 648 -4.11 -7.80 -4.88
CA ASN A 648 -3.57 -9.10 -4.41
C ASN A 648 -4.04 -9.43 -2.99
N TYR A 649 -4.21 -8.42 -2.13
CA TYR A 649 -4.78 -8.63 -0.80
C TYR A 649 -6.24 -9.08 -0.90
N ALA A 650 -7.04 -8.41 -1.73
CA ALA A 650 -8.44 -8.78 -1.95
C ALA A 650 -8.58 -10.18 -2.54
N MET A 651 -7.74 -10.55 -3.52
CA MET A 651 -7.72 -11.91 -4.09
C MET A 651 -7.37 -12.97 -3.04
N ALA A 652 -6.32 -12.76 -2.25
CA ALA A 652 -5.91 -13.69 -1.20
C ALA A 652 -7.05 -13.97 -0.20
N LYS A 653 -7.74 -12.91 0.26
CA LYS A 653 -8.89 -13.03 1.16
C LYS A 653 -10.10 -13.69 0.50
N ARG A 654 -10.33 -13.40 -0.78
CA ARG A 654 -11.41 -14.05 -1.54
C ARG A 654 -11.20 -15.55 -1.71
N MET A 655 -9.97 -16.01 -1.92
CA MET A 655 -9.64 -17.44 -1.97
C MET A 655 -9.96 -18.14 -0.65
N GLN A 656 -9.70 -17.51 0.49
CA GLN A 656 -10.08 -18.03 1.80
C GLN A 656 -11.61 -18.16 1.93
N HIS A 657 -12.38 -17.17 1.46
CA HIS A 657 -13.84 -17.25 1.45
C HIS A 657 -14.35 -18.39 0.55
N TRP A 658 -13.77 -18.54 -0.66
CA TRP A 658 -14.14 -19.62 -1.57
C TRP A 658 -13.93 -20.99 -0.94
N ARG A 659 -12.79 -21.23 -0.28
CA ARG A 659 -12.55 -22.47 0.45
C ARG A 659 -13.54 -22.69 1.58
N ALA A 660 -13.82 -21.65 2.36
CA ALA A 660 -14.73 -21.72 3.49
C ALA A 660 -16.13 -22.20 3.06
N VAL A 661 -16.70 -21.61 2.00
CA VAL A 661 -18.03 -22.01 1.52
C VAL A 661 -18.04 -23.42 0.91
N ILE A 662 -16.98 -23.81 0.20
CA ILE A 662 -16.84 -25.15 -0.41
C ILE A 662 -16.67 -26.23 0.68
N ALA A 663 -15.84 -25.98 1.68
CA ALA A 663 -15.62 -26.94 2.77
C ALA A 663 -16.90 -27.15 3.58
N ARG A 664 -17.63 -26.07 3.86
CA ARG A 664 -18.93 -26.14 4.54
C ARG A 664 -19.96 -26.92 3.73
N SER A 665 -20.05 -26.68 2.41
CA SER A 665 -20.98 -27.43 1.55
C SER A 665 -20.65 -28.92 1.47
N LYS A 666 -19.39 -29.32 1.75
CA LYS A 666 -18.95 -30.70 1.88
C LYS A 666 -19.12 -31.31 3.29
N GLY A 667 -19.71 -30.57 4.24
CA GLY A 667 -20.01 -31.09 5.57
C GLY A 667 -18.94 -30.83 6.64
N CYS A 668 -17.94 -29.97 6.38
CA CYS A 668 -17.02 -29.49 7.41
C CYS A 668 -17.66 -28.39 8.26
N ILE A 669 -17.31 -28.32 9.55
CA ILE A 669 -17.56 -27.11 10.36
C ILE A 669 -16.56 -26.04 9.91
N VAL A 670 -17.05 -24.82 9.68
CA VAL A 670 -16.22 -23.70 9.22
C VAL A 670 -16.50 -22.45 10.04
N SER A 671 -15.57 -22.11 10.92
CA SER A 671 -15.56 -20.85 11.69
C SER A 671 -14.83 -19.78 10.88
N SER A 672 -15.58 -18.94 10.15
CA SER A 672 -15.02 -17.92 9.25
C SER A 672 -15.57 -16.53 9.59
N ASN A 673 -15.13 -15.99 10.72
CA ASN A 673 -15.74 -14.83 11.35
C ASN A 673 -14.98 -13.54 11.01
N ILE A 674 -15.71 -12.41 10.94
CA ILE A 674 -15.12 -11.10 10.67
C ILE A 674 -14.42 -10.60 11.93
N ALA A 675 -13.11 -10.37 11.83
CA ALA A 675 -12.33 -9.74 12.88
C ALA A 675 -12.39 -8.21 12.77
N PRO A 676 -12.29 -7.46 13.87
CA PRO A 676 -12.35 -6.00 13.82
C PRO A 676 -11.07 -5.40 13.24
N SER A 677 -11.17 -4.14 12.80
CA SER A 677 -10.00 -3.31 12.56
C SER A 677 -9.16 -3.22 13.82
N THR A 678 -8.00 -3.88 13.80
CA THR A 678 -7.16 -4.05 14.98
C THR A 678 -5.87 -3.24 14.83
N SER A 679 -5.48 -2.51 15.87
CA SER A 679 -4.25 -1.69 15.90
C SER A 679 -3.00 -2.53 16.11
N THR A 680 -2.75 -3.49 15.22
CA THR A 680 -1.53 -4.31 15.25
C THR A 680 -0.31 -3.47 14.89
N VAL A 681 0.86 -3.87 15.40
CA VAL A 681 2.15 -3.22 15.07
C VAL A 681 2.37 -3.12 13.56
N SER A 682 2.00 -4.15 12.79
CA SER A 682 2.15 -4.16 11.33
C SER A 682 1.28 -3.13 10.60
N VAL A 683 0.15 -2.73 11.18
CA VAL A 683 -0.75 -1.70 10.62
C VAL A 683 -0.30 -0.30 11.03
N VAL A 684 -0.01 -0.08 12.32
CA VAL A 684 0.36 1.24 12.84
C VAL A 684 1.77 1.70 12.45
N GLN A 685 2.63 0.79 11.97
CA GLN A 685 3.92 1.14 11.36
C GLN A 685 3.78 2.09 10.15
N ASN A 686 2.64 2.05 9.45
CA ASN A 686 2.33 3.05 8.43
C ASN A 686 1.64 4.26 9.09
N ARG A 687 2.36 5.39 9.16
CA ARG A 687 1.90 6.62 9.82
C ARG A 687 0.55 7.11 9.31
N THR A 688 0.29 7.04 8.01
CA THR A 688 -0.98 7.50 7.43
C THR A 688 -2.14 6.63 7.87
N PHE A 689 -1.95 5.30 7.94
CA PHE A 689 -2.96 4.39 8.47
C PHE A 689 -3.18 4.60 9.97
N ALA A 690 -2.11 4.81 10.74
CA ALA A 690 -2.22 5.12 12.17
C ALA A 690 -3.05 6.39 12.41
N TRP A 691 -2.78 7.47 11.68
CA TRP A 691 -3.58 8.70 11.77
C TRP A 691 -5.02 8.51 11.32
N ALA A 692 -5.26 7.69 10.29
CA ALA A 692 -6.61 7.36 9.87
C ALA A 692 -7.35 6.60 10.97
N TYR A 693 -6.71 5.66 11.66
CA TYR A 693 -7.31 4.89 12.76
C TYR A 693 -7.72 5.79 13.94
N GLU A 694 -6.91 6.80 14.27
CA GLU A 694 -7.28 7.80 15.28
C GLU A 694 -8.47 8.68 14.85
N GLY A 695 -8.66 8.87 13.54
CA GLY A 695 -9.77 9.63 12.96
C GLY A 695 -11.02 8.83 12.63
N MET A 696 -10.95 7.49 12.58
CA MET A 696 -12.10 6.65 12.24
C MET A 696 -13.24 6.71 13.27
N PRO A 697 -12.98 6.76 14.61
CA PRO A 697 -14.03 6.85 15.62
C PRO A 697 -14.98 8.06 15.50
N TYR A 698 -14.63 9.09 14.72
CA TYR A 698 -15.54 10.20 14.40
C TYR A 698 -16.71 9.75 13.53
N PHE A 699 -16.53 8.70 12.73
CA PHE A 699 -17.58 8.06 11.96
C PHE A 699 -18.23 6.96 12.80
N LYS A 700 -19.21 7.32 13.63
CA LYS A 700 -19.91 6.32 14.45
C LYS A 700 -20.58 5.25 13.56
N PRO A 701 -20.59 3.97 13.96
CA PRO A 701 -20.14 3.42 15.26
C PRO A 701 -18.73 2.79 15.22
N TYR A 702 -17.75 3.40 14.54
CA TYR A 702 -16.40 2.84 14.49
C TYR A 702 -15.73 2.72 15.87
N GLU A 703 -15.06 1.60 16.09
CA GLU A 703 -14.10 1.39 17.18
C GLU A 703 -12.91 0.57 16.66
N ILE A 704 -11.70 0.98 17.03
CA ILE A 704 -10.46 0.26 16.72
C ILE A 704 -10.05 -0.53 17.96
N PHE A 705 -9.78 -1.83 17.77
CA PHE A 705 -9.55 -2.75 18.87
C PHE A 705 -8.07 -3.08 19.06
N ALA A 706 -7.70 -3.40 20.30
CA ALA A 706 -6.37 -3.90 20.61
C ALA A 706 -6.24 -5.38 20.19
N PRO A 707 -5.04 -5.84 19.76
CA PRO A 707 -4.79 -7.23 19.40
C PRO A 707 -5.27 -8.26 20.42
N GLU A 708 -5.06 -7.98 21.70
CA GLU A 708 -5.47 -8.84 22.81
C GLU A 708 -7.00 -9.01 22.88
N THR A 709 -7.75 -7.91 22.76
CA THR A 709 -9.22 -7.94 22.70
C THR A 709 -9.67 -8.78 21.52
N SER A 710 -9.15 -8.49 20.32
CA SER A 710 -9.50 -9.19 19.09
C SER A 710 -9.21 -10.69 19.19
N ASN A 711 -8.04 -11.08 19.67
CA ASN A 711 -7.68 -12.49 19.81
C ASN A 711 -8.67 -13.21 20.75
N SER A 712 -8.98 -12.60 21.90
CA SER A 712 -9.85 -13.20 22.92
C SER A 712 -11.28 -13.39 22.42
N VAL A 713 -11.88 -12.36 21.82
CA VAL A 713 -13.26 -12.43 21.32
C VAL A 713 -13.38 -13.33 20.08
N MET A 714 -12.38 -13.33 19.19
CA MET A 714 -12.40 -14.22 18.03
C MET A 714 -12.21 -15.67 18.42
N SER A 715 -11.40 -15.96 19.45
CA SER A 715 -11.31 -17.29 20.05
C SER A 715 -12.63 -17.72 20.68
N ALA A 716 -13.33 -16.84 21.39
CA ALA A 716 -14.65 -17.15 21.93
C ALA A 716 -15.64 -17.54 20.82
N ILE A 717 -15.72 -16.76 19.73
CA ILE A 717 -16.63 -17.08 18.62
C ILE A 717 -16.22 -18.41 17.96
N LEU A 718 -14.92 -18.69 17.79
CA LEU A 718 -14.44 -19.99 17.31
C LEU A 718 -14.90 -21.14 18.21
N PHE A 719 -14.81 -21.00 19.54
CA PHE A 719 -15.24 -22.04 20.47
C PHE A 719 -16.75 -22.26 20.44
N ASN A 720 -17.55 -21.20 20.30
CA ASN A 720 -18.97 -21.33 20.04
C ASN A 720 -19.21 -22.12 18.75
N ASP A 721 -18.54 -21.77 17.66
CA ASP A 721 -18.74 -22.41 16.35
C ASP A 721 -18.40 -23.90 16.31
N LEU A 722 -17.40 -24.32 17.10
CA LEU A 722 -17.00 -25.72 17.21
C LEU A 722 -17.89 -26.56 18.12
N ASN A 723 -18.62 -25.95 19.06
CA ASN A 723 -19.38 -26.65 20.09
C ASN A 723 -20.90 -26.48 19.96
N ASN A 724 -21.38 -25.38 19.39
CA ASN A 724 -22.79 -25.05 19.31
C ASN A 724 -23.45 -25.66 18.06
N PRO A 725 -24.38 -26.63 18.21
CA PRO A 725 -25.05 -27.25 17.06
C PRO A 725 -25.93 -26.27 16.25
N LYS A 726 -26.28 -25.13 16.85
CA LYS A 726 -27.08 -24.06 16.22
C LYS A 726 -26.21 -23.01 15.51
N SER A 727 -24.88 -23.06 15.64
CA SER A 727 -24.02 -22.12 14.92
C SER A 727 -24.12 -22.34 13.41
N VAL A 728 -24.12 -21.24 12.64
CA VAL A 728 -24.08 -21.27 11.18
C VAL A 728 -22.77 -21.89 10.65
N ALA A 729 -21.71 -21.92 11.46
CA ALA A 729 -20.49 -22.67 11.15
C ALA A 729 -20.75 -24.16 10.99
N ASN A 730 -21.77 -24.70 11.65
CA ASN A 730 -22.20 -26.09 11.50
C ASN A 730 -22.96 -26.26 10.17
N PRO A 731 -22.51 -27.17 9.28
CA PRO A 731 -23.10 -27.34 7.96
C PRO A 731 -24.56 -27.83 7.98
N LYS A 732 -25.02 -28.40 9.11
CA LYS A 732 -26.40 -28.84 9.31
C LYS A 732 -27.39 -27.68 9.48
N VAL A 733 -26.91 -26.49 9.82
CA VAL A 733 -27.74 -25.29 9.90
C VAL A 733 -27.96 -24.74 8.50
N GLY A 734 -29.21 -24.56 8.09
CA GLY A 734 -29.54 -24.07 6.75
C GLY A 734 -29.18 -22.60 6.56
N ILE A 735 -28.58 -22.28 5.40
CA ILE A 735 -28.40 -20.89 4.93
C ILE A 735 -28.86 -20.82 3.47
N ALA A 736 -29.52 -19.71 3.11
CA ALA A 736 -30.07 -19.52 1.77
C ALA A 736 -28.95 -19.33 0.73
N ASN A 737 -27.92 -18.56 1.10
CA ASN A 737 -26.74 -18.34 0.29
C ASN A 737 -25.47 -18.73 1.04
N PRO A 738 -24.51 -19.45 0.43
CA PRO A 738 -23.26 -19.84 1.10
C PRO A 738 -22.47 -18.66 1.71
N ASN A 739 -22.52 -17.49 1.08
CA ASN A 739 -21.83 -16.29 1.60
C ASN A 739 -22.46 -15.71 2.86
N GLN A 740 -23.67 -16.15 3.26
CA GLN A 740 -24.23 -15.78 4.55
C GLN A 740 -23.42 -16.36 5.72
N LEU A 741 -22.56 -17.36 5.49
CA LEU A 741 -21.59 -17.84 6.49
C LEU A 741 -20.83 -16.69 7.16
N PHE A 742 -20.46 -15.67 6.39
CA PHE A 742 -19.68 -14.53 6.88
C PHE A 742 -20.52 -13.44 7.54
N SER A 743 -21.86 -13.51 7.44
CA SER A 743 -22.80 -12.51 8.00
C SER A 743 -23.11 -12.73 9.48
N TYR A 744 -22.85 -13.93 10.00
CA TYR A 744 -23.00 -14.29 11.40
C TYR A 744 -21.66 -14.25 12.12
N GLY A 745 -21.66 -14.02 13.44
CA GLY A 745 -20.42 -13.98 14.23
C GLY A 745 -19.51 -12.79 13.87
N ALA A 746 -20.05 -11.76 13.21
CA ALA A 746 -19.27 -10.66 12.67
C ALA A 746 -18.92 -9.60 13.73
N PHE A 747 -17.64 -9.53 14.09
CA PHE A 747 -17.07 -8.48 14.93
C PHE A 747 -16.40 -7.42 14.03
N HIS A 748 -17.19 -6.65 13.27
CA HIS A 748 -16.68 -5.80 12.18
C HIS A 748 -16.17 -4.40 12.62
N GLY A 749 -16.16 -4.10 13.92
CA GLY A 749 -15.68 -2.82 14.49
C GLY A 749 -16.47 -1.59 14.02
N GLY A 750 -17.75 -1.77 13.70
CA GLY A 750 -18.64 -0.68 13.22
C GLY A 750 -18.66 -0.46 11.70
N THR A 751 -17.76 -1.12 10.96
CA THR A 751 -17.62 -0.96 9.49
C THR A 751 -18.92 -1.16 8.72
N TRP A 752 -19.75 -2.14 9.10
CA TRP A 752 -20.99 -2.46 8.37
C TRP A 752 -22.12 -1.47 8.64
N ARG A 753 -22.20 -0.97 9.87
CA ARG A 753 -23.24 -0.05 10.34
C ARG A 753 -22.88 1.43 10.13
N CYS A 754 -21.66 1.73 9.70
CA CYS A 754 -21.22 3.09 9.39
C CYS A 754 -21.98 3.68 8.18
N ALA A 755 -22.18 5.00 8.18
CA ALA A 755 -22.77 5.76 7.09
C ALA A 755 -22.02 5.64 5.74
N TYR A 756 -20.71 5.47 5.80
CA TYR A 756 -19.82 5.57 4.66
C TYR A 756 -18.92 4.35 4.50
N GLU A 757 -18.59 4.01 3.25
CA GLU A 757 -17.63 2.96 2.92
C GLU A 757 -16.26 3.26 3.53
N ILE A 758 -15.58 2.23 4.07
CA ILE A 758 -14.27 2.35 4.71
C ILE A 758 -13.20 3.00 3.81
N ASP A 759 -13.21 2.70 2.52
CA ASP A 759 -12.26 3.26 1.55
C ASP A 759 -12.52 4.75 1.24
N SER A 760 -13.70 5.28 1.62
CA SER A 760 -14.08 6.66 1.37
C SER A 760 -13.89 7.59 2.58
N ILE A 761 -13.51 7.06 3.74
CA ILE A 761 -13.31 7.83 4.97
C ILE A 761 -11.85 7.99 5.37
N GLY A 762 -10.90 7.32 4.72
CA GLY A 762 -9.49 7.32 5.14
C GLY A 762 -8.86 8.73 5.21
N GLU A 763 -8.88 9.46 4.09
CA GLU A 763 -8.36 10.84 4.02
C GLU A 763 -9.14 11.78 4.94
N ALA A 764 -10.47 11.62 4.99
CA ALA A 764 -11.33 12.40 5.88
C ALA A 764 -11.00 12.17 7.36
N SER A 765 -10.67 10.93 7.74
CA SER A 765 -10.29 10.56 9.10
C SER A 765 -8.96 11.22 9.48
N VAL A 766 -7.97 11.21 8.58
CA VAL A 766 -6.69 11.90 8.79
C VAL A 766 -6.90 13.41 8.97
N LEU A 767 -7.72 14.03 8.10
CA LEU A 767 -8.04 15.46 8.21
C LEU A 767 -8.74 15.78 9.54
N LEU A 768 -9.70 14.97 9.97
CA LEU A 768 -10.41 15.16 11.24
C LEU A 768 -9.46 15.01 12.44
N TYR A 769 -8.59 14.00 12.42
CA TYR A 769 -7.57 13.83 13.44
C TYR A 769 -6.68 15.07 13.56
N PHE A 770 -6.09 15.53 12.46
CA PHE A 770 -5.21 16.70 12.48
C PHE A 770 -5.96 18.00 12.77
N SER A 771 -7.22 18.15 12.34
CA SER A 771 -8.02 19.33 12.68
C SER A 771 -8.17 19.49 14.19
N ARG A 772 -8.28 18.39 14.94
CA ARG A 772 -8.33 18.43 16.41
C ARG A 772 -6.97 18.68 17.04
N VAL A 773 -5.91 18.04 16.53
CA VAL A 773 -4.54 18.28 17.02
C VAL A 773 -4.14 19.74 16.78
N ALA A 774 -4.54 20.31 15.64
CA ALA A 774 -4.25 21.68 15.24
C ALA A 774 -5.20 22.72 15.87
N ALA A 775 -6.42 22.33 16.26
CA ALA A 775 -7.42 23.23 16.85
C ALA A 775 -6.88 24.16 17.95
N PRO A 776 -6.16 23.69 18.99
CA PRO A 776 -5.61 24.58 20.01
C PRO A 776 -4.60 25.59 19.45
N TYR A 777 -3.82 25.21 18.44
CA TYR A 777 -2.83 26.09 17.81
C TYR A 777 -3.49 27.12 16.88
N ILE A 778 -4.51 26.72 16.11
CA ILE A 778 -5.26 27.63 15.24
C ILE A 778 -6.01 28.66 16.08
N VAL A 779 -6.61 28.26 17.21
CA VAL A 779 -7.25 29.18 18.15
C VAL A 779 -6.23 30.14 18.76
N ALA A 780 -5.03 29.64 19.13
CA ALA A 780 -3.96 30.50 19.65
C ALA A 780 -3.46 31.51 18.62
N VAL A 781 -3.21 31.08 17.37
CA VAL A 781 -2.74 31.95 16.28
C VAL A 781 -3.84 32.93 15.84
N GLY A 782 -5.09 32.49 15.76
CA GLY A 782 -6.24 33.35 15.46
C GLY A 782 -6.47 34.40 16.56
N GLY A 783 -6.31 34.02 17.82
CA GLY A 783 -6.33 34.96 18.95
C GLY A 783 -5.17 35.97 18.88
N LEU A 784 -3.96 35.52 18.53
CA LEU A 784 -2.82 36.41 18.31
C LEU A 784 -3.04 37.35 17.13
N GLY A 785 -3.59 36.85 16.02
CA GLY A 785 -3.90 37.63 14.83
C GLY A 785 -4.99 38.68 15.08
N LEU A 786 -6.02 38.32 15.86
CA LEU A 786 -7.04 39.28 16.33
C LEU A 786 -6.44 40.33 17.28
N ALA A 787 -5.53 39.95 18.17
CA ALA A 787 -4.85 40.89 19.05
C ALA A 787 -3.92 41.85 18.27
N VAL A 788 -3.17 41.34 17.29
CA VAL A 788 -2.31 42.14 16.41
C VAL A 788 -3.15 43.03 15.50
N GLY A 789 -4.26 42.52 14.96
CA GLY A 789 -5.21 43.30 14.16
C GLY A 789 -5.88 44.39 14.98
N ALA A 790 -6.34 44.09 16.20
CA ALA A 790 -6.92 45.07 17.12
C ALA A 790 -5.93 46.20 17.45
N LYS A 791 -4.64 45.86 17.65
CA LYS A 791 -3.56 46.84 17.83
C LYS A 791 -3.28 47.65 16.56
N TYR A 792 -3.29 47.03 15.38
CA TYR A 792 -3.06 47.70 14.09
C TYR A 792 -4.19 48.67 13.72
N PHE A 793 -5.44 48.35 14.09
CA PHE A 793 -6.63 49.17 13.83
C PHE A 793 -7.06 50.06 15.02
N GLY A 794 -6.27 50.12 16.10
CA GLY A 794 -6.49 51.06 17.22
C GLY A 794 -7.67 50.73 18.14
N TYR A 795 -8.12 49.48 18.17
CA TYR A 795 -9.16 49.03 19.11
C TYR A 795 -8.61 48.64 20.49
N VAL A 796 -7.29 48.43 20.62
CA VAL A 796 -6.54 48.14 21.87
C VAL A 796 -5.18 48.83 21.85
#